data_AF-A0A925VGC6-F1
#
_entry.id   AF-A0A925VGC6-F1
#
_cell.length_a   1.000
_cell.length_b   1.000
_cell.length_c   1.000
_cell.angle_alpha   90.00
_cell.angle_beta   90.00
_cell.angle_gamma   90.00
#
_symmetry.space_group_name_H-M   'P 1'
#
loop_
_entity.id
_entity.type
_entity.pdbx_description
1 polymer ?
#
loop_
_entity_poly.entity_id
_entity_poly.type
_entity_poly.pdbx_seq_one_letter_code
_entity_poly.pdbx_strand_id
1 'polypeptide(L)'
;MAETPQSEQPQASAKELEGGSYEVIRSRLVDQAKQLGERAEQLNTARMAAFGGTELAVIGQCRVRTENNCVPRDIVQVGGRLLFGYNVFIGLRTETAVEDVFSLQRWSTGDDGLELAAVPLADGGPKFLAAEQFQHDFRELYRFYKNAKLLQFSRSETNLLAVFQVGNEVADVKVFRWLLAPEGEASYVDNRGEREFVFPPSHDFEWRATTREDRREGAHPHVSIRDKVFVETVGGDLTVKVENNTASGEGIYSEPVDETGQTLDDASIEYAEVGPLVLMKIKPYREEKHRYLVFSTRTQKVVRIDAIGRACVSLPDDHGIIFPGGFFLQDGQHKVFEGDFASYEFFKMLRSPNGEDVLYVFLDRPGGHYVLLPYNLIRREVQTPIRCNGYSLFDDGKLVVFRASGDEPTRVHPMQIWQTPFVSAEFAARTPTGSGFLHKLGNADLVRGISDALSVRRFVIEQTPSRQVYEDLIANVTRITDAYHWLGHAEAFAMQPVLLEMRKTAELIVDEFEKVVALRKAASHALDAARATQKEIITAIRPDSWTQVAEFMDALARLRTQRGALITLREQRYIDTDALAQLEQEVVTAFDELSGTTVRFLARDDALAPVIKQLDDILGRVDSIEKTNELAPHIESLGKASDGLAVLSEVAANLQVDDPTLRTRILEAVSEAFAHANRVRAVLENRRRELLSREGKAEFGAQFKLYGQAVQSAIALCDTPERCDEQMSRLMVQLEELEARFSEFDEFIGELTRKREEVYEAFGQRKQMLLDERGRRVANLWQAAERIVTGLSRRAASFATADELNAYFASDAMVLKLRELGERISELGDTVKSEEVQSKLKSTRQDALRALRDRLDLFEGGADLIKLGKHRFTVNTQPLELTAVPHGDTIAIGISGTDFIAPIVDAEFATTQPYWSQQIVSETPEVYRGEYLAACILFDAEAERGGLTIAGLVAAEREPGGLLELVRRYAADRYQEGYERGVHDADAAAILGKLVTLHASASVRASAGKRISSALACRVTSLPRIAAASASWTPRS
;
A
#
# COMPACT_ATOMS: atom_id res chain seq x y z
N MET A 1 32.09 -19.59 39.30
CA MET A 1 30.64 -19.64 39.06
C MET A 1 30.42 -19.27 37.61
N ALA A 2 29.53 -20.01 36.96
CA ALA A 2 29.35 -20.07 35.51
C ALA A 2 29.10 -18.70 34.87
N GLU A 3 29.88 -18.38 33.83
CA GLU A 3 29.49 -17.42 32.80
C GLU A 3 28.25 -17.97 32.10
N THR A 4 27.15 -17.23 32.23
CA THR A 4 25.90 -17.51 31.54
C THR A 4 25.91 -16.68 30.27
N PRO A 5 25.68 -17.24 29.07
CA PRO A 5 25.71 -16.46 27.84
C PRO A 5 24.48 -15.55 27.80
N GLN A 6 24.73 -14.24 27.70
CA GLN A 6 23.72 -13.21 27.47
C GLN A 6 23.02 -13.45 26.12
N SER A 7 21.70 -13.43 26.14
CA SER A 7 20.87 -13.30 24.94
C SER A 7 20.81 -11.81 24.53
N GLU A 8 21.88 -11.29 23.96
CA GLU A 8 21.83 -10.04 23.18
C GLU A 8 21.24 -10.34 21.81
N GLN A 9 20.22 -9.60 21.39
CA GLN A 9 19.87 -9.54 19.97
C GLN A 9 20.88 -8.61 19.29
N PRO A 10 21.66 -9.05 18.29
CA PRO A 10 22.61 -8.17 17.64
C PRO A 10 21.87 -7.17 16.76
N GLN A 11 21.90 -5.88 17.11
CA GLN A 11 21.57 -4.81 16.18
C GLN A 11 22.70 -4.71 15.15
N ALA A 12 22.40 -5.07 13.89
CA ALA A 12 23.38 -4.96 12.80
C ALA A 12 23.69 -3.47 12.54
N SER A 13 24.96 -3.08 12.63
CA SER A 13 25.39 -1.73 12.29
C SER A 13 25.51 -1.55 10.76
N ALA A 14 25.33 -0.34 10.24
CA ALA A 14 25.40 -0.07 8.79
C ALA A 14 26.75 -0.43 8.15
N LYS A 15 27.84 -0.46 8.92
CA LYS A 15 29.18 -0.87 8.47
C LYS A 15 29.29 -2.36 8.17
N GLU A 16 28.39 -3.16 8.71
CA GLU A 16 28.43 -4.62 8.60
C GLU A 16 27.61 -5.16 7.42
N LEU A 17 26.88 -4.27 6.74
CA LEU A 17 26.10 -4.50 5.53
C LEU A 17 26.87 -4.14 4.25
N GLU A 18 28.18 -3.89 4.33
CA GLU A 18 29.04 -3.62 3.19
C GLU A 18 29.03 -4.83 2.23
N GLY A 19 28.14 -4.74 1.24
CA GLY A 19 27.82 -5.75 0.26
C GLY A 19 26.79 -5.20 -0.73
N GLY A 20 27.02 -5.41 -2.02
CA GLY A 20 26.48 -4.57 -3.10
C GLY A 20 24.96 -4.35 -3.16
N SER A 21 24.11 -5.19 -2.58
CA SER A 21 22.64 -5.00 -2.59
C SER A 21 22.21 -3.79 -1.75
N TYR A 22 22.70 -3.70 -0.49
CA TYR A 22 22.32 -2.62 0.43
C TYR A 22 22.80 -1.25 -0.07
N GLU A 23 24.04 -1.15 -0.54
CA GLU A 23 24.61 0.10 -1.06
C GLU A 23 23.87 0.60 -2.30
N VAL A 24 23.46 -0.30 -3.20
CA VAL A 24 22.68 0.05 -4.40
C VAL A 24 21.30 0.57 -4.02
N ILE A 25 20.61 -0.08 -3.08
CA ILE A 25 19.27 0.36 -2.65
C ILE A 25 19.37 1.68 -1.87
N ARG A 26 20.38 1.85 -1.02
CA ARG A 26 20.63 3.12 -0.31
C ARG A 26 20.97 4.26 -1.27
N SER A 27 21.79 4.01 -2.28
CA SER A 27 22.11 5.00 -3.32
C SER A 27 20.85 5.47 -4.04
N ARG A 28 19.97 4.52 -4.41
CA ARG A 28 18.65 4.83 -4.99
C ARG A 28 17.80 5.71 -4.08
N LEU A 29 17.76 5.40 -2.78
CA LEU A 29 17.00 6.19 -1.81
C LEU A 29 17.53 7.64 -1.71
N VAL A 30 18.85 7.81 -1.71
CA VAL A 30 19.50 9.14 -1.70
C VAL A 30 19.16 9.93 -2.97
N ASP A 31 19.14 9.29 -4.13
CA ASP A 31 18.78 9.96 -5.38
C ASP A 31 17.30 10.34 -5.44
N GLN A 32 16.40 9.50 -4.92
CA GLN A 32 14.98 9.86 -4.74
C GLN A 32 14.81 11.04 -3.77
N ALA A 33 15.58 11.08 -2.68
CA ALA A 33 15.56 12.20 -1.74
C ALA A 33 16.03 13.52 -2.39
N LYS A 34 17.01 13.47 -3.30
CA LYS A 34 17.41 14.64 -4.10
C LYS A 34 16.28 15.09 -5.03
N GLN A 35 15.65 14.17 -5.75
CA GLN A 35 14.51 14.48 -6.63
C GLN A 35 13.33 15.10 -5.87
N LEU A 36 13.03 14.58 -4.67
CA LEU A 36 12.01 15.17 -3.79
C LEU A 36 12.37 16.61 -3.43
N GLY A 37 13.63 16.86 -3.06
CA GLY A 37 14.12 18.21 -2.77
C GLY A 37 13.99 19.18 -3.93
N GLU A 38 14.37 18.76 -5.14
CA GLU A 38 14.26 19.59 -6.35
C GLU A 38 12.80 20.00 -6.61
N ARG A 39 11.86 19.07 -6.49
CA ARG A 39 10.42 19.36 -6.66
C ARG A 39 9.88 20.26 -5.55
N ALA A 40 10.31 20.06 -4.30
CA ALA A 40 9.93 20.91 -3.18
C ALA A 40 10.44 22.35 -3.38
N GLU A 41 11.66 22.55 -3.88
CA GLU A 41 12.22 23.87 -4.18
C GLU A 41 11.54 24.54 -5.39
N GLN A 42 11.16 23.77 -6.40
CA GLN A 42 10.34 24.27 -7.52
C GLN A 42 8.98 24.77 -7.01
N LEU A 43 8.33 24.01 -6.13
CA LEU A 43 7.08 24.44 -5.49
C LEU A 43 7.29 25.69 -4.63
N ASN A 44 8.38 25.75 -3.87
CA ASN A 44 8.71 26.94 -3.09
C ASN A 44 8.90 28.18 -3.97
N THR A 45 9.58 28.04 -5.11
CA THR A 45 9.77 29.13 -6.07
C THR A 45 8.43 29.60 -6.65
N ALA A 46 7.55 28.67 -7.05
CA ALA A 46 6.22 29.01 -7.56
C ALA A 46 5.33 29.66 -6.49
N ARG A 47 5.43 29.20 -5.24
CA ARG A 47 4.77 29.79 -4.08
C ARG A 47 5.25 31.22 -3.82
N MET A 48 6.56 31.47 -3.81
CA MET A 48 7.11 32.82 -3.65
C MET A 48 6.63 33.77 -4.75
N ALA A 49 6.51 33.29 -5.98
CA ALA A 49 5.96 34.09 -7.09
C ALA A 49 4.46 34.40 -6.91
N ALA A 50 3.68 33.48 -6.33
CA ALA A 50 2.25 33.65 -6.11
C ALA A 50 1.91 34.52 -4.88
N PHE A 51 2.63 34.36 -3.77
CA PHE A 51 2.31 35.00 -2.49
C PHE A 51 3.29 36.12 -2.08
N GLY A 52 4.38 36.30 -2.82
CA GLY A 52 5.48 37.15 -2.44
C GLY A 52 6.38 36.50 -1.38
N GLY A 53 7.62 36.98 -1.30
CA GLY A 53 8.57 36.67 -0.23
C GLY A 53 9.30 37.96 0.14
N THR A 54 9.30 38.31 1.42
CA THR A 54 10.05 39.47 1.92
C THR A 54 11.19 38.95 2.77
N GLU A 55 12.41 39.05 2.26
CA GLU A 55 13.59 38.67 3.03
C GLU A 55 13.86 39.68 4.15
N LEU A 56 14.36 39.18 5.27
CA LEU A 56 14.80 39.99 6.39
C LEU A 56 16.11 40.68 6.03
N ALA A 57 16.09 41.99 5.77
CA ALA A 57 17.27 42.73 5.32
C ALA A 57 17.34 44.12 5.96
N VAL A 58 18.57 44.58 6.24
CA VAL A 58 18.79 45.97 6.66
C VAL A 58 18.64 46.87 5.43
N ILE A 59 17.65 47.76 5.46
CA ILE A 59 17.36 48.70 4.37
C ILE A 59 17.86 50.12 4.64
N GLY A 60 18.29 50.40 5.88
CA GLY A 60 18.83 51.71 6.23
C GLY A 60 19.34 51.80 7.66
N GLN A 61 20.06 52.88 7.93
CA GLN A 61 20.48 53.29 9.27
C GLN A 61 20.14 54.77 9.45
N CYS A 62 19.59 55.13 10.61
CA CYS A 62 19.33 56.53 10.94
C CYS A 62 19.78 56.83 12.38
N ARG A 63 19.67 58.09 12.80
CA ARG A 63 20.06 58.52 14.14
C ARG A 63 18.96 59.37 14.74
N VAL A 64 18.51 59.02 15.94
CA VAL A 64 17.61 59.86 16.73
C VAL A 64 18.45 60.72 17.66
N ARG A 65 18.16 62.03 17.70
CA ARG A 65 18.82 62.97 18.60
C ARG A 65 17.87 63.42 19.71
N THR A 66 18.34 63.36 20.94
CA THR A 66 17.64 63.87 22.13
C THR A 66 18.25 65.18 22.59
N GLU A 67 17.47 65.99 23.31
CA GLU A 67 17.91 67.30 23.82
C GLU A 67 18.99 67.14 24.92
N ASN A 68 18.75 66.16 25.81
CA ASN A 68 19.58 65.87 26.98
C ASN A 68 20.35 64.56 26.80
N ASN A 69 21.47 64.41 27.52
CA ASN A 69 22.14 63.11 27.60
C ASN A 69 21.20 62.14 28.33
N CYS A 70 20.85 61.04 27.68
CA CYS A 70 19.88 60.09 28.19
C CYS A 70 20.34 58.65 27.98
N VAL A 71 19.82 57.75 28.81
CA VAL A 71 19.94 56.32 28.62
C VAL A 71 18.70 55.84 27.87
N PRO A 72 18.84 55.38 26.62
CA PRO A 72 17.69 54.96 25.84
C PRO A 72 17.09 53.68 26.43
N ARG A 73 15.75 53.58 26.46
CA ARG A 73 15.06 52.46 27.11
C ARG A 73 14.25 51.62 26.15
N ASP A 74 13.37 52.23 25.37
CA ASP A 74 12.55 51.45 24.45
C ASP A 74 11.97 52.33 23.33
N ILE A 75 11.45 51.69 22.28
CA ILE A 75 10.77 52.35 21.17
C ILE A 75 9.45 51.63 20.85
N VAL A 76 8.45 52.37 20.37
CA VAL A 76 7.17 51.78 19.95
C VAL A 76 6.49 52.64 18.89
N GLN A 77 5.79 52.03 17.93
CA GLN A 77 5.02 52.79 16.95
C GLN A 77 3.64 53.20 17.50
N VAL A 78 3.24 54.42 17.19
CA VAL A 78 1.93 54.99 17.51
C VAL A 78 1.47 55.86 16.35
N GLY A 79 0.37 55.50 15.69
CA GLY A 79 -0.19 56.24 14.55
C GLY A 79 0.81 56.54 13.44
N GLY A 80 1.62 55.55 13.03
CA GLY A 80 2.65 55.70 11.99
C GLY A 80 3.88 56.54 12.38
N ARG A 81 3.98 56.97 13.65
CA ARG A 81 5.14 57.65 14.23
C ARG A 81 5.88 56.72 15.18
N LEU A 82 7.17 56.99 15.43
CA LEU A 82 7.98 56.26 16.40
C LEU A 82 8.07 57.04 17.71
N LEU A 83 7.56 56.50 18.80
CA LEU A 83 7.76 57.00 20.15
C LEU A 83 9.05 56.40 20.71
N PHE A 84 9.96 57.26 21.12
CA PHE A 84 11.23 56.91 21.74
C PHE A 84 11.21 57.26 23.22
N GLY A 85 11.43 56.26 24.07
CA GLY A 85 11.45 56.38 25.51
C GLY A 85 12.87 56.27 26.06
N TYR A 86 13.23 57.16 26.98
CA TYR A 86 14.56 57.21 27.60
C TYR A 86 14.49 57.72 29.03
N ASN A 87 15.56 57.48 29.78
CA ASN A 87 15.72 57.99 31.15
C ASN A 87 16.83 59.06 31.16
N VAL A 88 16.54 60.23 31.72
CA VAL A 88 17.50 61.33 31.93
C VAL A 88 17.84 61.42 33.42
N PHE A 89 19.12 61.65 33.73
CA PHE A 89 19.52 62.04 35.08
C PHE A 89 19.48 63.58 35.19
N ILE A 90 18.46 64.10 35.87
CA ILE A 90 18.24 65.54 36.02
C ILE A 90 18.87 66.03 37.33
N GLY A 91 20.00 66.76 37.24
CA GLY A 91 20.75 67.25 38.40
C GLY A 91 20.43 68.68 38.87
N LEU A 92 19.88 69.54 38.02
CA LEU A 92 19.71 71.00 38.29
C LEU A 92 18.26 71.51 38.17
N ARG A 93 17.33 70.75 37.55
CA ARG A 93 15.90 71.08 37.50
C ARG A 93 15.15 70.33 38.61
N THR A 94 14.09 70.95 39.12
CA THR A 94 13.29 70.42 40.24
C THR A 94 12.15 69.50 39.80
N GLU A 95 11.76 69.54 38.52
CA GLU A 95 10.65 68.76 37.96
C GLU A 95 11.08 68.10 36.63
N THR A 96 10.69 66.84 36.42
CA THR A 96 10.89 66.08 35.18
C THR A 96 9.76 66.39 34.21
N ALA A 97 10.07 66.88 33.00
CA ALA A 97 9.07 67.12 31.95
C ALA A 97 8.79 65.85 31.12
N VAL A 98 7.71 65.84 30.35
CA VAL A 98 7.36 64.70 29.47
C VAL A 98 8.43 64.51 28.38
N GLU A 99 8.96 65.62 27.88
CA GLU A 99 10.06 65.70 26.91
C GLU A 99 11.39 65.16 27.46
N ASP A 100 11.54 65.05 28.78
CA ASP A 100 12.71 64.46 29.42
C ASP A 100 12.65 62.91 29.44
N VAL A 101 11.52 62.31 29.04
CA VAL A 101 11.31 60.86 29.01
C VAL A 101 10.88 60.34 27.64
N PHE A 102 10.17 61.17 26.87
CA PHE A 102 9.62 60.79 25.57
C PHE A 102 10.05 61.74 24.46
N SER A 103 10.34 61.17 23.30
CA SER A 103 10.54 61.90 22.05
C SER A 103 9.76 61.24 20.93
N LEU A 104 9.04 62.03 20.13
CA LEU A 104 8.22 61.54 19.03
C LEU A 104 8.93 61.82 17.70
N GLN A 105 9.01 60.81 16.85
CA GLN A 105 9.71 60.85 15.57
C GLN A 105 8.77 60.49 14.42
N ARG A 106 8.93 61.14 13.28
CA ARG A 106 8.18 60.88 12.04
C ARG A 106 9.15 60.47 10.93
N TRP A 107 8.68 59.58 10.05
CA TRP A 107 9.36 59.27 8.80
C TRP A 107 9.56 60.52 7.93
N SER A 108 10.80 60.74 7.53
CA SER A 108 11.24 61.78 6.60
C SER A 108 12.15 61.17 5.54
N THR A 109 12.22 61.80 4.37
CA THR A 109 13.14 61.41 3.30
C THR A 109 14.24 62.48 3.23
N GLY A 110 15.48 62.09 3.53
CA GLY A 110 16.66 62.96 3.41
C GLY A 110 17.51 62.60 2.19
N ASP A 111 18.61 63.33 1.98
CA ASP A 111 19.55 63.09 0.88
C ASP A 111 20.26 61.70 0.98
N ASP A 112 20.40 61.16 2.19
CA ASP A 112 21.04 59.88 2.50
C ASP A 112 20.03 58.71 2.72
N GLY A 113 18.74 58.91 2.45
CA GLY A 113 17.70 57.85 2.50
C GLY A 113 16.60 58.06 3.54
N LEU A 114 16.14 56.96 4.17
CA LEU A 114 15.07 56.94 5.18
C LEU A 114 15.57 57.53 6.51
N GLU A 115 14.97 58.63 6.95
CA GLU A 115 15.31 59.32 8.19
C GLU A 115 14.12 59.39 9.17
N LEU A 116 14.44 59.59 10.45
CA LEU A 116 13.49 59.85 11.52
C LEU A 116 13.71 61.27 12.04
N ALA A 117 12.74 62.15 11.81
CA ALA A 117 12.80 63.54 12.25
C ALA A 117 11.93 63.77 13.48
N ALA A 118 12.47 64.52 14.46
CA ALA A 118 11.76 64.85 15.69
C ALA A 118 10.56 65.76 15.38
N VAL A 119 9.42 65.45 15.97
CA VAL A 119 8.21 66.29 15.90
C VAL A 119 7.85 66.77 17.31
N PRO A 120 7.31 68.00 17.46
CA PRO A 120 6.81 68.46 18.75
C PRO A 120 5.79 67.48 19.33
N LEU A 121 5.83 67.23 20.64
CA LEU A 121 4.88 66.31 21.29
C LEU A 121 3.41 66.75 21.12
N ALA A 122 3.20 68.06 20.88
CA ALA A 122 1.89 68.65 20.58
C ALA A 122 1.40 68.40 19.14
N ASP A 123 2.29 68.15 18.19
CA ASP A 123 1.99 67.97 16.76
C ASP A 123 1.71 66.49 16.39
N GLY A 124 1.58 65.62 17.39
CA GLY A 124 1.49 64.17 17.30
C GLY A 124 0.14 63.58 16.88
N GLY A 125 -0.79 64.32 16.25
CA GLY A 125 -2.20 63.85 16.20
C GLY A 125 -2.80 63.86 17.61
N PRO A 126 -3.97 63.25 17.90
CA PRO A 126 -4.83 63.63 19.03
C PRO A 126 -4.14 63.49 20.39
N LYS A 127 -3.47 64.56 20.86
CA LYS A 127 -3.05 64.90 22.23
C LYS A 127 -2.75 63.74 23.21
N PHE A 128 -2.21 62.59 22.81
CA PHE A 128 -2.12 61.45 23.74
C PHE A 128 -1.06 61.68 24.85
N LEU A 129 0.05 62.35 24.51
CA LEU A 129 1.05 62.85 25.48
C LEU A 129 0.75 64.27 25.97
N ALA A 130 -0.17 64.98 25.30
CA ALA A 130 -0.58 66.34 25.64
C ALA A 130 -1.93 66.38 26.39
N ALA A 131 -2.48 65.23 26.75
CA ALA A 131 -3.73 65.12 27.50
C ALA A 131 -3.49 65.66 28.91
N GLU A 132 -4.38 66.54 29.37
CA GLU A 132 -4.23 67.19 30.69
C GLU A 132 -4.14 66.16 31.82
N GLN A 133 -4.96 65.11 31.74
CA GLN A 133 -4.94 64.01 32.71
C GLN A 133 -3.61 63.25 32.70
N PHE A 134 -3.05 62.95 31.52
CA PHE A 134 -1.75 62.30 31.42
C PHE A 134 -0.63 63.16 32.01
N GLN A 135 -0.59 64.46 31.67
CA GLN A 135 0.43 65.36 32.21
C GLN A 135 0.32 65.51 33.73
N HIS A 136 -0.91 65.48 34.27
CA HIS A 136 -1.13 65.46 35.71
C HIS A 136 -0.57 64.17 36.33
N ASP A 137 -1.01 63.00 35.85
CA ASP A 137 -0.60 61.69 36.38
C ASP A 137 0.91 61.44 36.23
N PHE A 138 1.53 61.93 35.15
CA PHE A 138 2.97 61.86 34.92
C PHE A 138 3.76 62.74 35.91
N ARG A 139 3.31 63.96 36.19
CA ARG A 139 3.94 64.81 37.22
C ARG A 139 3.81 64.19 38.61
N GLU A 140 2.67 63.58 38.93
CA GLU A 140 2.49 62.87 40.19
C GLU A 140 3.46 61.70 40.34
N LEU A 141 3.68 60.92 39.27
CA LEU A 141 4.65 59.81 39.28
C LEU A 141 6.03 60.27 39.77
N TYR A 142 6.61 61.29 39.14
CA TYR A 142 7.96 61.77 39.50
C TYR A 142 7.99 62.55 40.81
N ARG A 143 6.86 63.13 41.24
CA ARG A 143 6.75 63.82 42.54
C ARG A 143 6.74 62.83 43.71
N PHE A 144 6.03 61.72 43.58
CA PHE A 144 5.88 60.73 44.67
C PHE A 144 6.95 59.64 44.64
N TYR A 145 7.47 59.29 43.46
CA TYR A 145 8.44 58.20 43.29
C TYR A 145 9.77 58.73 42.78
N LYS A 146 10.72 58.97 43.69
CA LYS A 146 12.05 59.54 43.36
C LYS A 146 12.89 58.67 42.43
N ASN A 147 12.65 57.36 42.43
CA ASN A 147 13.36 56.39 41.58
C ASN A 147 12.55 56.00 40.34
N ALA A 148 11.50 56.77 40.00
CA ALA A 148 10.69 56.52 38.82
C ALA A 148 11.55 56.48 37.55
N LYS A 149 11.54 55.35 36.85
CA LYS A 149 12.24 55.21 35.56
C LYS A 149 11.42 54.36 34.61
N LEU A 150 11.46 54.72 33.32
CA LEU A 150 10.82 53.93 32.28
C LEU A 150 11.54 52.60 32.14
N LEU A 151 10.79 51.50 32.14
CA LEU A 151 11.30 50.15 31.89
C LEU A 151 11.12 49.78 30.41
N GLN A 152 9.89 49.84 29.91
CA GLN A 152 9.54 49.40 28.57
C GLN A 152 8.20 49.98 28.10
N PHE A 153 7.95 49.85 26.80
CA PHE A 153 6.61 49.91 26.26
C PHE A 153 6.02 48.51 26.09
N SER A 154 4.70 48.40 26.13
CA SER A 154 3.99 47.19 25.71
C SER A 154 2.81 47.56 24.85
N ARG A 155 2.73 46.99 23.65
CA ARG A 155 1.66 47.25 22.68
C ARG A 155 0.90 45.96 22.37
N SER A 156 -0.40 46.00 22.64
CA SER A 156 -1.41 45.04 22.16
C SER A 156 -2.20 45.67 21.03
N GLU A 157 -3.12 44.94 20.39
CA GLU A 157 -3.98 45.49 19.33
C GLU A 157 -4.79 46.70 19.80
N THR A 158 -5.29 46.67 21.03
CA THR A 158 -6.22 47.66 21.59
C THR A 158 -5.60 48.62 22.60
N ASN A 159 -4.43 48.29 23.17
CA ASN A 159 -3.80 49.11 24.21
C ASN A 159 -2.31 49.36 23.92
N LEU A 160 -1.87 50.58 24.23
CA LEU A 160 -0.48 50.94 24.43
C LEU A 160 -0.25 51.18 25.93
N LEU A 161 0.82 50.58 26.47
CA LEU A 161 1.22 50.69 27.85
C LEU A 161 2.64 51.25 27.97
N ALA A 162 2.85 52.18 28.91
CA ALA A 162 4.19 52.61 29.32
C ALA A 162 4.41 52.21 30.78
N VAL A 163 5.44 51.37 31.01
CA VAL A 163 5.69 50.72 32.29
C VAL A 163 6.84 51.42 33.00
N PHE A 164 6.56 52.00 34.16
CA PHE A 164 7.55 52.67 34.99
C PHE A 164 7.84 51.86 36.25
N GLN A 165 9.12 51.64 36.55
CA GLN A 165 9.53 51.11 37.85
C GLN A 165 9.42 52.23 38.89
N VAL A 166 8.76 51.97 40.01
CA VAL A 166 8.59 52.92 41.11
C VAL A 166 9.23 52.46 42.43
N GLY A 167 9.51 51.17 42.56
CA GLY A 167 10.17 50.56 43.73
C GLY A 167 11.54 49.97 43.43
N ASN A 168 12.04 49.14 44.35
CA ASN A 168 13.34 48.48 44.21
C ASN A 168 13.23 47.19 43.38
N GLU A 169 12.08 46.52 43.41
CA GLU A 169 11.84 45.32 42.60
C GLU A 169 11.36 45.70 41.20
N VAL A 170 11.69 44.87 40.21
CA VAL A 170 11.24 45.07 38.80
C VAL A 170 9.73 44.85 38.66
N ALA A 171 9.10 44.20 39.63
CA ALA A 171 7.65 44.03 39.71
C ALA A 171 6.91 45.26 40.27
N ASP A 172 7.62 46.16 40.98
CA ASP A 172 7.04 47.38 41.53
C ASP A 172 6.84 48.42 40.42
N VAL A 173 5.75 48.28 39.67
CA VAL A 173 5.49 49.08 38.47
C VAL A 173 4.25 49.97 38.60
N LYS A 174 4.32 51.12 37.94
CA LYS A 174 3.16 51.97 37.61
C LYS A 174 2.98 51.96 36.09
N VAL A 175 1.78 51.66 35.62
CA VAL A 175 1.54 51.44 34.18
C VAL A 175 0.54 52.46 33.64
N PHE A 176 1.02 53.31 32.73
CA PHE A 176 0.19 54.25 31.99
C PHE A 176 -0.45 53.53 30.81
N ARG A 177 -1.75 53.76 30.59
CA ARG A 177 -2.55 53.06 29.59
C ARG A 177 -3.20 54.04 28.60
N TRP A 178 -3.05 53.73 27.32
CA TRP A 178 -3.76 54.37 26.22
C TRP A 178 -4.54 53.31 25.43
N LEU A 179 -5.75 53.66 24.98
CA LEU A 179 -6.51 52.88 24.00
C LEU A 179 -6.09 53.26 22.59
N LEU A 180 -5.89 52.24 21.74
CA LEU A 180 -5.53 52.39 20.33
C LEU A 180 -6.78 52.22 19.46
N ALA A 181 -7.03 53.22 18.60
CA ALA A 181 -8.01 53.12 17.52
C ALA A 181 -7.50 52.19 16.39
N PRO A 182 -8.38 51.67 15.51
CA PRO A 182 -7.96 50.88 14.34
C PRO A 182 -6.92 51.59 13.47
N GLU A 183 -7.01 52.90 13.34
CA GLU A 183 -6.06 53.74 12.58
C GLU A 183 -4.73 53.97 13.33
N GLY A 184 -4.56 53.39 14.52
CA GLY A 184 -3.34 53.44 15.33
C GLY A 184 -3.21 54.68 16.23
N GLU A 185 -4.22 55.55 16.27
CA GLU A 185 -4.24 56.72 17.16
C GLU A 185 -4.45 56.31 18.63
N ALA A 186 -3.65 56.90 19.54
CA ALA A 186 -3.71 56.61 20.97
C ALA A 186 -4.56 57.64 21.73
N SER A 187 -5.36 57.17 22.70
CA SER A 187 -6.15 58.00 23.61
C SER A 187 -5.88 57.63 25.06
N TYR A 188 -5.51 58.59 25.91
CA TYR A 188 -5.12 58.31 27.29
C TYR A 188 -6.32 57.89 28.14
N VAL A 189 -6.15 56.86 28.97
CA VAL A 189 -7.18 56.35 29.88
C VAL A 189 -6.84 56.67 31.34
N ASP A 190 -5.76 56.08 31.86
CA ASP A 190 -5.34 56.20 33.26
C ASP A 190 -3.90 55.70 33.49
N ASN A 191 -3.44 55.74 34.74
CA ASN A 191 -2.18 55.15 35.21
C ASN A 191 -2.38 53.84 36.00
N ARG A 192 -3.42 53.06 35.67
CA ARG A 192 -3.82 51.83 36.39
C ARG A 192 -3.76 50.58 35.50
N GLY A 193 -2.86 50.57 34.52
CA GLY A 193 -2.71 49.49 33.56
C GLY A 193 -2.00 48.23 34.08
N GLU A 194 -1.75 48.10 35.39
CA GLU A 194 -0.96 47.00 35.95
C GLU A 194 -1.64 45.64 35.73
N ARG A 195 -2.97 45.61 35.60
CA ARG A 195 -3.75 44.38 35.34
C ARG A 195 -3.64 43.92 33.88
N GLU A 196 -3.47 44.86 32.96
CA GLU A 196 -3.29 44.60 31.53
C GLU A 196 -1.83 44.31 31.17
N PHE A 197 -0.89 44.69 32.03
CA PHE A 197 0.53 44.34 31.90
C PHE A 197 0.83 42.95 32.47
N VAL A 198 0.39 41.91 31.74
CA VAL A 198 0.66 40.51 32.06
C VAL A 198 1.76 39.98 31.13
N PHE A 199 2.82 39.44 31.72
CA PHE A 199 3.87 38.77 30.97
C PHE A 199 3.41 37.34 30.62
N PRO A 200 3.67 36.84 29.39
CA PRO A 200 3.29 35.48 29.05
C PRO A 200 4.12 34.46 29.86
N PRO A 201 3.61 33.23 30.02
CA PRO A 201 4.39 32.15 30.59
C PRO A 201 5.72 31.95 29.85
N SER A 202 6.79 31.74 30.60
CA SER A 202 8.12 31.46 30.02
C SER A 202 8.19 30.10 29.31
N HIS A 203 7.24 29.22 29.57
CA HIS A 203 7.12 27.88 28.98
C HIS A 203 5.68 27.67 28.50
N ASP A 204 5.52 27.04 27.35
CA ASP A 204 4.22 26.60 26.81
C ASP A 204 3.92 25.13 27.13
N PHE A 205 4.74 24.51 27.99
CA PHE A 205 4.59 23.16 28.53
C PHE A 205 4.82 23.15 30.04
N GLU A 206 4.38 22.09 30.71
CA GLU A 206 4.52 21.91 32.15
C GLU A 206 5.57 20.84 32.49
N TRP A 207 6.42 21.13 33.47
CA TRP A 207 7.36 20.16 34.04
C TRP A 207 6.63 19.17 34.95
N ARG A 208 6.82 17.87 34.69
CA ARG A 208 6.21 16.76 35.44
C ARG A 208 7.27 16.08 36.30
N ALA A 209 7.07 16.05 37.61
CA ALA A 209 7.95 15.33 38.51
C ALA A 209 7.82 13.80 38.30
N THR A 210 8.95 13.11 38.37
CA THR A 210 9.00 11.65 38.39
C THR A 210 8.56 11.11 39.75
N THR A 211 8.03 9.89 39.76
CA THR A 211 7.47 9.22 40.93
C THR A 211 8.22 7.92 41.24
N ARG A 212 7.82 7.21 42.31
CA ARG A 212 8.41 5.90 42.64
C ARG A 212 8.10 4.82 41.60
N GLU A 213 6.99 4.92 40.88
CA GLU A 213 6.59 3.94 39.84
C GLU A 213 7.50 4.01 38.60
N ASP A 214 8.13 5.16 38.39
CA ASP A 214 9.06 5.39 37.29
C ASP A 214 10.42 4.71 37.53
N ARG A 215 10.69 4.17 38.71
CA ARG A 215 12.01 3.61 39.06
C ARG A 215 12.20 2.18 38.56
N ARG A 216 13.45 1.84 38.28
CA ARG A 216 13.89 0.49 37.95
C ARG A 216 15.06 0.13 38.87
N GLU A 217 14.88 -0.90 39.67
CA GLU A 217 15.86 -1.37 40.65
C GLU A 217 16.92 -2.29 39.99
N GLY A 218 18.13 -2.31 40.53
CA GLY A 218 19.22 -3.18 40.06
C GLY A 218 20.60 -2.72 40.56
N ALA A 219 21.67 -3.19 39.91
CA ALA A 219 23.05 -2.79 40.26
C ALA A 219 23.32 -1.30 39.93
N HIS A 220 22.74 -0.84 38.84
CA HIS A 220 22.71 0.55 38.39
C HIS A 220 21.25 1.00 38.29
N PRO A 221 20.62 1.38 39.43
CA PRO A 221 19.22 1.78 39.43
C PRO A 221 19.02 3.10 38.68
N HIS A 222 17.92 3.22 37.92
CA HIS A 222 17.59 4.42 37.15
C HIS A 222 16.10 4.78 37.17
N VAL A 223 15.78 6.02 36.79
CA VAL A 223 14.42 6.53 36.60
C VAL A 223 14.04 6.42 35.12
N SER A 224 12.98 5.66 34.82
CA SER A 224 12.35 5.57 33.50
C SER A 224 11.44 6.77 33.25
N ILE A 225 11.74 7.53 32.21
CA ILE A 225 10.83 8.54 31.69
C ILE A 225 10.08 7.93 30.51
N ARG A 226 8.82 7.54 30.76
CA ARG A 226 7.89 6.97 29.75
C ARG A 226 8.40 5.72 29.03
N ASP A 227 9.35 4.99 29.63
CA ASP A 227 10.08 3.88 29.01
C ASP A 227 10.77 4.27 27.67
N LYS A 228 11.08 5.56 27.49
CA LYS A 228 11.78 6.11 26.31
C LYS A 228 13.24 6.46 26.60
N VAL A 229 13.50 6.94 27.82
CA VAL A 229 14.83 7.36 28.27
C VAL A 229 14.95 7.08 29.76
N PHE A 230 16.13 6.65 30.18
CA PHE A 230 16.42 6.26 31.55
C PHE A 230 17.52 7.14 32.12
N VAL A 231 17.29 7.68 33.31
CA VAL A 231 18.20 8.64 33.94
C VAL A 231 18.69 8.07 35.25
N GLU A 232 20.00 8.02 35.43
CA GLU A 232 20.62 7.66 36.69
C GLU A 232 21.52 8.78 37.21
N THR A 233 21.59 8.90 38.52
CA THR A 233 22.43 9.88 39.22
C THR A 233 23.36 9.19 40.22
N VAL A 234 23.57 7.89 40.08
CA VAL A 234 24.30 7.02 41.01
C VAL A 234 25.70 6.76 40.47
N GLY A 235 26.69 6.53 41.35
CA GLY A 235 28.04 6.15 40.92
C GLY A 235 28.97 7.33 40.59
N GLY A 236 28.56 8.58 40.88
CA GLY A 236 29.40 9.77 40.73
C GLY A 236 29.15 10.59 39.48
N ASP A 237 28.23 10.18 38.63
CA ASP A 237 27.79 10.91 37.45
C ASP A 237 26.26 10.95 37.31
N LEU A 238 25.80 11.89 36.49
CA LEU A 238 24.47 11.94 35.91
C LEU A 238 24.57 11.29 34.53
N THR A 239 23.95 10.12 34.39
CA THR A 239 24.00 9.32 33.17
C THR A 239 22.61 9.13 32.57
N VAL A 240 22.52 9.24 31.23
CA VAL A 240 21.29 9.06 30.47
C VAL A 240 21.45 7.86 29.52
N LYS A 241 20.48 6.94 29.55
CA LYS A 241 20.46 5.70 28.77
C LYS A 241 19.18 5.61 27.92
N VAL A 242 19.23 4.82 26.85
CA VAL A 242 18.08 4.56 25.97
C VAL A 242 17.51 3.15 26.14
N GLU A 243 18.24 2.27 26.82
CA GLU A 243 17.80 0.91 27.11
C GLU A 243 17.55 0.74 28.60
N ASN A 244 16.56 -0.09 28.92
CA ASN A 244 16.22 -0.44 30.30
C ASN A 244 17.19 -1.50 30.84
N ASN A 245 18.44 -1.13 31.05
CA ASN A 245 19.48 -2.03 31.54
C ASN A 245 20.01 -1.54 32.90
N THR A 246 19.70 -2.29 33.96
CA THR A 246 20.18 -1.99 35.33
C THR A 246 21.45 -2.79 35.70
N ALA A 247 22.03 -3.54 34.76
CA ALA A 247 23.26 -4.32 34.94
C ALA A 247 24.55 -3.55 34.56
N SER A 248 24.44 -2.51 33.73
CA SER A 248 25.56 -1.64 33.32
C SER A 248 25.22 -0.16 33.55
N GLY A 249 26.23 0.65 33.88
CA GLY A 249 26.16 2.11 34.04
C GLY A 249 26.51 2.90 32.78
N GLU A 250 26.80 2.25 31.64
CA GLU A 250 27.11 3.00 30.41
C GLU A 250 25.84 3.60 29.78
N GLY A 251 25.94 4.87 29.36
CA GLY A 251 24.84 5.61 28.75
C GLY A 251 25.28 6.44 27.55
N ILE A 252 24.31 7.03 26.86
CA ILE A 252 24.54 7.89 25.68
C ILE A 252 25.00 9.31 26.06
N TYR A 253 24.95 9.64 27.35
CA TYR A 253 25.42 10.90 27.92
C TYR A 253 25.79 10.67 29.38
N SER A 254 26.91 11.23 29.82
CA SER A 254 27.36 11.22 31.22
C SER A 254 28.07 12.53 31.54
N GLU A 255 27.83 13.08 32.73
CA GLU A 255 28.58 14.18 33.29
C GLU A 255 28.70 14.05 34.82
N PRO A 256 29.83 14.46 35.44
CA PRO A 256 30.05 14.27 36.87
C PRO A 256 29.04 15.04 37.72
N VAL A 257 28.74 14.51 38.90
CA VAL A 257 27.96 15.19 39.96
C VAL A 257 28.86 15.56 41.13
N ASP A 258 28.49 16.61 41.88
CA ASP A 258 29.31 17.09 43.00
C ASP A 258 29.37 16.09 44.16
N GLU A 259 28.26 15.39 44.44
CA GLU A 259 28.17 14.37 45.49
C GLU A 259 28.11 12.97 44.89
N THR A 260 29.20 12.21 45.05
CA THR A 260 29.34 10.90 44.38
C THR A 260 28.55 9.77 45.06
N GLY A 261 28.19 9.94 46.32
CA GLY A 261 27.43 8.96 47.12
C GLY A 261 25.90 9.11 47.06
N GLN A 262 25.38 9.99 46.18
CA GLN A 262 23.94 10.22 46.10
C GLN A 262 23.17 9.01 45.54
N THR A 263 21.95 8.83 46.03
CA THR A 263 20.99 7.82 45.55
C THR A 263 19.97 8.47 44.61
N LEU A 264 19.15 7.66 43.93
CA LEU A 264 18.05 8.19 43.10
C LEU A 264 17.02 9.02 43.87
N ASP A 265 16.88 8.79 45.18
CA ASP A 265 15.97 9.56 46.03
C ASP A 265 16.48 10.98 46.33
N ASP A 266 17.78 11.19 46.21
CA ASP A 266 18.43 12.44 46.58
C ASP A 266 18.39 13.48 45.44
N ALA A 267 18.21 13.04 44.20
CA ALA A 267 18.11 13.89 43.02
C ALA A 267 16.64 14.19 42.65
N SER A 268 16.36 15.45 42.29
CA SER A 268 15.04 15.86 41.78
C SER A 268 15.03 15.79 40.26
N ILE A 269 14.18 14.93 39.69
CA ILE A 269 14.04 14.73 38.25
C ILE A 269 12.61 15.09 37.82
N GLU A 270 12.49 16.10 36.98
CA GLU A 270 11.27 16.51 36.29
C GLU A 270 11.46 16.41 34.77
N TYR A 271 10.37 16.17 34.02
CA TYR A 271 10.42 16.05 32.57
C TYR A 271 9.23 16.73 31.88
N ALA A 272 9.38 17.06 30.60
CA ALA A 272 8.29 17.49 29.72
C ALA A 272 8.45 16.83 28.34
N GLU A 273 7.34 16.45 27.71
CA GLU A 273 7.33 15.91 26.35
C GLU A 273 6.86 16.99 25.37
N VAL A 274 7.69 17.32 24.38
CA VAL A 274 7.38 18.27 23.31
C VAL A 274 7.60 17.56 21.97
N GLY A 275 6.52 17.00 21.40
CA GLY A 275 6.62 16.11 20.25
C GLY A 275 7.54 14.91 20.53
N PRO A 276 8.57 14.62 19.70
CA PRO A 276 9.56 13.58 19.92
C PRO A 276 10.72 14.00 20.84
N LEU A 277 10.64 15.18 21.47
CA LEU A 277 11.65 15.64 22.42
C LEU A 277 11.20 15.36 23.86
N VAL A 278 12.12 14.84 24.66
CA VAL A 278 11.97 14.72 26.12
C VAL A 278 12.93 15.73 26.75
N LEU A 279 12.35 16.75 27.38
CA LEU A 279 13.09 17.75 28.14
C LEU A 279 13.21 17.25 29.57
N MET A 280 14.40 17.34 30.14
CA MET A 280 14.70 16.87 31.48
C MET A 280 15.26 18.02 32.31
N LYS A 281 14.72 18.21 33.51
CA LYS A 281 15.18 19.16 34.51
C LYS A 281 15.62 18.36 35.73
N ILE A 282 16.92 18.35 35.97
CA ILE A 282 17.54 17.48 36.96
C ILE A 282 18.31 18.34 37.97
N LYS A 283 18.04 18.14 39.25
CA LYS A 283 18.85 18.71 40.33
C LYS A 283 19.53 17.57 41.07
N PRO A 284 20.84 17.36 40.85
CA PRO A 284 21.62 16.45 41.68
C PRO A 284 21.63 16.92 43.15
N TYR A 285 21.93 15.99 44.04
CA TYR A 285 21.89 16.21 45.47
C TYR A 285 22.90 17.28 45.91
N ARG A 286 22.43 18.23 46.73
CA ARG A 286 23.21 19.37 47.26
C ARG A 286 23.83 20.32 46.23
N GLU A 287 23.52 20.17 44.95
CA GLU A 287 23.88 21.17 43.95
C GLU A 287 22.94 22.37 44.01
N GLU A 288 23.46 23.58 43.80
CA GLU A 288 22.65 24.79 43.81
C GLU A 288 21.81 24.95 42.52
N LYS A 289 22.31 24.42 41.40
CA LYS A 289 21.75 24.64 40.06
C LYS A 289 21.06 23.39 39.52
N HIS A 290 19.97 23.61 38.80
CA HIS A 290 19.36 22.57 37.95
C HIS A 290 20.15 22.45 36.65
N ARG A 291 20.25 21.24 36.13
CA ARG A 291 20.78 20.90 34.82
C ARG A 291 19.61 20.60 33.89
N TYR A 292 19.65 21.16 32.69
CA TYR A 292 18.58 20.98 31.72
C TYR A 292 19.10 20.25 30.49
N LEU A 293 18.45 19.15 30.13
CA LEU A 293 18.85 18.30 29.03
C LEU A 293 17.71 18.10 28.05
N VAL A 294 18.04 18.01 26.77
CA VAL A 294 17.11 17.73 25.69
C VAL A 294 17.48 16.39 25.08
N PHE A 295 16.58 15.42 25.16
CA PHE A 295 16.70 14.13 24.50
C PHE A 295 15.78 14.07 23.28
N SER A 296 16.31 13.69 22.12
CA SER A 296 15.48 13.39 20.94
C SER A 296 15.25 11.88 20.83
N THR A 297 13.99 11.45 20.88
CA THR A 297 13.66 10.02 20.71
C THR A 297 13.98 9.50 19.31
N ARG A 298 14.12 10.40 18.32
CA ARG A 298 14.44 10.06 16.93
C ARG A 298 15.92 9.83 16.72
N THR A 299 16.77 10.69 17.27
CA THR A 299 18.23 10.57 17.08
C THR A 299 18.93 9.85 18.22
N GLN A 300 18.23 9.60 19.33
CA GLN A 300 18.79 9.04 20.56
C GLN A 300 20.00 9.86 21.06
N LYS A 301 19.99 11.18 20.84
CA LYS A 301 21.03 12.10 21.33
C LYS A 301 20.50 12.94 22.47
N VAL A 302 21.39 13.22 23.42
CA VAL A 302 21.15 14.12 24.56
C VAL A 302 22.08 15.32 24.44
N VAL A 303 21.53 16.52 24.65
CA VAL A 303 22.32 17.75 24.70
C VAL A 303 21.93 18.54 25.94
N ARG A 304 22.94 19.01 26.70
CA ARG A 304 22.74 19.91 27.84
C ARG A 304 22.53 21.35 27.37
N ILE A 305 21.38 21.92 27.72
CA ILE A 305 20.95 23.27 27.33
C ILE A 305 20.28 23.97 28.52
N ASP A 306 21.09 24.54 29.42
CA ASP A 306 20.58 25.16 30.65
C ASP A 306 19.65 26.38 30.40
N ALA A 307 19.76 27.02 29.23
CA ALA A 307 18.92 28.15 28.83
C ALA A 307 17.42 27.82 28.74
N ILE A 308 17.04 26.54 28.49
CA ILE A 308 15.63 26.15 28.45
C ILE A 308 14.96 26.24 29.83
N GLY A 309 15.74 26.29 30.90
CA GLY A 309 15.23 26.40 32.26
C GLY A 309 14.56 27.75 32.54
N ARG A 310 15.04 28.83 31.92
CA ARG A 310 14.47 30.17 32.13
C ARG A 310 13.24 30.41 31.25
N ALA A 311 13.37 30.14 29.96
CA ALA A 311 12.29 30.26 28.99
C ALA A 311 12.51 29.30 27.83
N CYS A 312 11.46 28.60 27.43
CA CYS A 312 11.49 27.65 26.33
C CYS A 312 10.08 27.43 25.81
N VAL A 313 9.89 27.65 24.51
CA VAL A 313 8.59 27.49 23.86
C VAL A 313 8.71 26.59 22.64
N SER A 314 7.61 25.93 22.28
CA SER A 314 7.54 25.08 21.10
C SER A 314 7.66 25.89 19.80
N LEU A 315 8.37 25.31 18.83
CA LEU A 315 8.35 25.75 17.44
C LEU A 315 7.07 25.24 16.76
N PRO A 316 6.57 25.92 15.72
CA PRO A 316 5.35 25.51 15.01
C PRO A 316 5.50 24.12 14.38
N ASP A 317 4.36 23.46 14.15
CA ASP A 317 4.28 22.15 13.49
C ASP A 317 5.18 21.08 14.13
N ASP A 318 5.31 21.18 15.46
CA ASP A 318 6.16 20.39 16.33
C ASP A 318 7.65 20.44 15.99
N HIS A 319 8.15 21.37 15.16
CA HIS A 319 9.52 21.34 14.64
C HIS A 319 10.63 21.24 15.70
N GLY A 320 10.34 21.63 16.94
CA GLY A 320 11.22 21.49 18.08
C GLY A 320 10.92 22.55 19.14
N ILE A 321 11.96 23.09 19.74
CA ILE A 321 11.87 24.13 20.77
C ILE A 321 12.79 25.30 20.45
N ILE A 322 12.42 26.48 20.95
CA ILE A 322 13.21 27.71 20.89
C ILE A 322 13.31 28.33 22.29
N PHE A 323 14.48 28.88 22.58
CA PHE A 323 14.83 29.48 23.86
C PHE A 323 15.69 30.73 23.61
N PRO A 324 15.87 31.63 24.59
CA PRO A 324 16.51 32.94 24.35
C PRO A 324 17.87 32.87 23.66
N GLY A 325 18.64 31.81 23.94
CA GLY A 325 19.97 31.60 23.41
C GLY A 325 20.05 30.67 22.19
N GLY A 326 18.93 30.19 21.62
CA GLY A 326 19.02 29.19 20.57
C GLY A 326 17.75 28.41 20.27
N PHE A 327 17.91 27.31 19.53
CA PHE A 327 16.83 26.39 19.19
C PHE A 327 17.35 24.95 19.12
N PHE A 328 16.42 24.00 19.22
CA PHE A 328 16.67 22.57 19.08
C PHE A 328 15.54 21.94 18.27
N LEU A 329 15.86 21.27 17.16
CA LEU A 329 14.91 20.64 16.26
C LEU A 329 14.71 19.16 16.59
N GLN A 330 13.58 18.59 16.14
CA GLN A 330 13.26 17.17 16.34
C GLN A 330 14.30 16.20 15.76
N ASP A 331 14.97 16.58 14.67
CA ASP A 331 16.03 15.80 14.01
C ASP A 331 17.40 15.91 14.71
N GLY A 332 17.45 16.55 15.88
CA GLY A 332 18.66 16.70 16.70
C GLY A 332 19.56 17.87 16.28
N GLN A 333 19.27 18.55 15.17
CA GLN A 333 19.96 19.79 14.82
C GLN A 333 19.63 20.86 15.85
N HIS A 334 20.66 21.55 16.34
CA HIS A 334 20.48 22.60 17.33
C HIS A 334 21.57 23.65 17.17
N LYS A 335 21.27 24.85 17.65
CA LYS A 335 22.24 25.94 17.69
C LYS A 335 22.06 26.72 18.98
N VAL A 336 23.14 26.84 19.73
CA VAL A 336 23.26 27.74 20.88
C VAL A 336 24.14 28.91 20.45
N PHE A 337 23.59 30.12 20.46
CA PHE A 337 24.30 31.33 20.12
C PHE A 337 25.19 31.79 21.27
N GLU A 338 26.32 32.44 20.98
CA GLU A 338 27.24 32.94 21.99
C GLU A 338 26.66 34.15 22.75
N GLY A 339 26.52 34.08 24.06
CA GLY A 339 26.07 35.20 24.89
C GLY A 339 25.51 34.74 26.23
N ASP A 340 25.29 35.69 27.14
CA ASP A 340 24.54 35.43 28.37
C ASP A 340 23.05 35.67 28.12
N PHE A 341 22.26 34.63 28.37
CA PHE A 341 20.82 34.61 28.18
C PHE A 341 20.05 34.19 29.44
N ALA A 342 20.74 34.07 30.58
CA ALA A 342 20.18 33.47 31.79
C ALA A 342 18.97 34.25 32.36
N SER A 343 18.89 35.55 32.11
CA SER A 343 17.84 36.44 32.62
C SER A 343 16.69 36.70 31.63
N TYR A 344 16.79 36.19 30.39
CA TYR A 344 15.79 36.45 29.36
C TYR A 344 14.53 35.60 29.54
N GLU A 345 13.38 36.26 29.51
CA GLU A 345 12.06 35.64 29.56
C GLU A 345 11.37 35.73 28.20
N PHE A 346 10.46 34.79 27.90
CA PHE A 346 9.65 34.87 26.70
C PHE A 346 8.72 36.09 26.77
N PHE A 347 8.76 36.97 25.77
CA PHE A 347 7.97 38.20 25.77
C PHE A 347 6.79 38.13 24.79
N LYS A 348 7.02 37.68 23.56
CA LYS A 348 5.96 37.58 22.54
C LYS A 348 6.39 36.71 21.37
N MET A 349 5.41 36.15 20.67
CA MET A 349 5.56 35.53 19.35
C MET A 349 4.71 36.27 18.31
N LEU A 350 5.27 36.54 17.13
CA LEU A 350 4.57 37.15 16.00
C LEU A 350 4.67 36.22 14.78
N ARG A 351 3.53 35.86 14.20
CA ARG A 351 3.48 35.11 12.95
C ARG A 351 3.38 36.07 11.77
N SER A 352 4.19 35.86 10.75
CA SER A 352 4.07 36.58 9.51
C SER A 352 2.80 36.14 8.75
N PRO A 353 2.06 37.06 8.12
CA PRO A 353 0.94 36.71 7.24
C PRO A 353 1.35 35.85 6.02
N ASN A 354 2.64 35.81 5.67
CA ASN A 354 3.14 34.89 4.63
C ASN A 354 3.11 33.41 5.08
N GLY A 355 2.86 33.12 6.36
CA GLY A 355 2.80 31.76 6.90
C GLY A 355 4.15 31.02 6.96
N GLU A 356 5.25 31.67 6.58
CA GLU A 356 6.59 31.10 6.50
C GLU A 356 7.48 31.49 7.69
N ASP A 357 7.31 32.69 8.23
CA ASP A 357 8.20 33.22 9.27
C ASP A 357 7.46 33.46 10.60
N VAL A 358 8.15 33.16 11.69
CA VAL A 358 7.69 33.42 13.06
C VAL A 358 8.79 34.13 13.84
N LEU A 359 8.49 35.29 14.41
CA LEU A 359 9.40 36.04 15.26
C LEU A 359 9.16 35.68 16.72
N TYR A 360 10.18 35.15 17.38
CA TYR A 360 10.18 34.96 18.83
C TYR A 360 10.96 36.10 19.48
N VAL A 361 10.35 36.76 20.46
CA VAL A 361 10.95 37.88 21.18
C VAL A 361 11.15 37.47 22.63
N PHE A 362 12.39 37.59 23.09
CA PHE A 362 12.78 37.40 24.47
C PHE A 362 13.26 38.73 25.06
N LEU A 363 12.94 38.98 26.33
CA LEU A 363 13.29 40.21 27.03
C LEU A 363 13.97 39.89 28.35
N ASP A 364 15.13 40.49 28.56
CA ASP A 364 15.77 40.64 29.85
C ASP A 364 15.15 41.83 30.60
N ARG A 365 14.23 41.55 31.54
CA ARG A 365 13.44 42.60 32.22
C ARG A 365 14.29 43.56 33.07
N PRO A 366 15.31 43.11 33.83
CA PRO A 366 16.20 44.01 34.56
C PRO A 366 17.06 44.92 33.65
N GLY A 367 17.65 44.37 32.59
CA GLY A 367 18.55 45.11 31.69
C GLY A 367 17.83 45.94 30.62
N GLY A 368 16.62 45.55 30.22
CA GLY A 368 15.91 46.15 29.09
C GLY A 368 16.53 45.77 27.75
N HIS A 369 16.98 44.52 27.62
CA HIS A 369 17.56 44.00 26.38
C HIS A 369 16.61 43.01 25.72
N TYR A 370 16.44 43.14 24.41
CA TYR A 370 15.64 42.26 23.59
C TYR A 370 16.53 41.39 22.70
N VAL A 371 16.11 40.14 22.54
CA VAL A 371 16.64 39.21 21.55
C VAL A 371 15.48 38.76 20.69
N LEU A 372 15.56 39.10 19.41
CA LEU A 372 14.58 38.72 18.40
C LEU A 372 15.16 37.56 17.60
N LEU A 373 14.41 36.46 17.54
CA LEU A 373 14.77 35.22 16.85
C LEU A 373 13.73 34.94 15.74
N PRO A 374 14.01 35.36 14.50
CA PRO A 374 13.19 35.01 13.34
C PRO A 374 13.43 33.54 12.98
N TYR A 375 12.36 32.75 13.01
CA TYR A 375 12.33 31.35 12.64
C TYR A 375 11.60 31.15 11.31
N ASN A 376 12.22 30.44 10.37
CA ASN A 376 11.63 30.13 9.07
C ASN A 376 11.14 28.67 9.04
N LEU A 377 9.86 28.46 8.73
CA LEU A 377 9.21 27.14 8.76
C LEU A 377 9.73 26.23 7.64
N ILE A 378 10.06 26.74 6.45
CA ILE A 378 10.52 25.92 5.32
C ILE A 378 11.94 25.43 5.56
N ARG A 379 12.85 26.37 5.85
CA ARG A 379 14.26 26.09 6.10
C ARG A 379 14.50 25.43 7.46
N ARG A 380 13.54 25.56 8.39
CA ARG A 380 13.60 25.14 9.79
C ARG A 380 14.80 25.72 10.53
N GLU A 381 15.15 26.97 10.22
CA GLU A 381 16.32 27.63 10.78
C GLU A 381 15.91 28.91 11.52
N VAL A 382 16.66 29.22 12.57
CA VAL A 382 16.64 30.56 13.18
C VAL A 382 17.75 31.38 12.54
N GLN A 383 17.38 32.53 11.97
CA GLN A 383 18.35 33.48 11.41
C GLN A 383 19.22 34.09 12.53
N THR A 384 20.24 34.88 12.16
CA THR A 384 21.12 35.52 13.14
C THR A 384 20.29 36.36 14.14
N PRO A 385 20.45 36.14 15.46
CA PRO A 385 19.69 36.86 16.48
C PRO A 385 19.85 38.36 16.37
N ILE A 386 18.74 39.09 16.33
CA ILE A 386 18.77 40.56 16.39
C ILE A 386 18.75 40.96 17.86
N ARG A 387 19.92 41.36 18.37
CA ARG A 387 20.07 41.94 19.71
C ARG A 387 19.84 43.44 19.65
N CYS A 388 19.00 43.95 20.54
CA CYS A 388 18.70 45.38 20.63
C CYS A 388 18.25 45.77 22.04
N ASN A 389 18.28 47.06 22.33
CA ASN A 389 17.75 47.62 23.58
C ASN A 389 16.27 48.01 23.45
N GLY A 390 15.79 48.21 22.22
CA GLY A 390 14.37 48.38 21.94
C GLY A 390 14.09 48.15 20.47
N TYR A 391 12.86 47.75 20.16
CA TYR A 391 12.41 47.47 18.81
C TYR A 391 10.97 47.94 18.59
N SER A 392 10.66 48.32 17.36
CA SER A 392 9.30 48.68 16.97
C SER A 392 9.00 48.20 15.56
N LEU A 393 7.87 47.50 15.40
CA LEU A 393 7.40 46.97 14.13
C LEU A 393 6.25 47.84 13.57
N PHE A 394 6.41 48.32 12.35
CA PHE A 394 5.40 49.08 11.60
C PHE A 394 4.51 48.16 10.78
N ASP A 395 3.33 48.66 10.40
CA ASP A 395 2.30 47.88 9.71
C ASP A 395 2.75 47.35 8.34
N ASP A 396 3.68 48.04 7.69
CA ASP A 396 4.29 47.69 6.40
C ASP A 396 5.51 46.77 6.51
N GLY A 397 5.79 46.24 7.72
CA GLY A 397 6.87 45.30 7.98
C GLY A 397 8.24 45.93 8.23
N LYS A 398 8.34 47.26 8.28
CA LYS A 398 9.57 47.93 8.73
C LYS A 398 9.77 47.68 10.24
N LEU A 399 10.89 47.09 10.60
CA LEU A 399 11.32 46.91 11.99
C LEU A 399 12.46 47.89 12.29
N VAL A 400 12.22 48.81 13.21
CA VAL A 400 13.26 49.70 13.73
C VAL A 400 13.83 49.07 14.99
N VAL A 401 15.14 48.98 15.08
CA VAL A 401 15.85 48.54 16.29
C VAL A 401 16.94 49.53 16.65
N PHE A 402 17.25 49.67 17.93
CA PHE A 402 18.43 50.42 18.36
C PHE A 402 19.31 49.61 19.29
N ARG A 403 20.60 49.93 19.25
CA ARG A 403 21.63 49.32 20.09
C ARG A 403 22.33 50.44 20.85
N ALA A 404 22.26 50.40 22.17
CA ALA A 404 23.03 51.27 23.03
C ALA A 404 24.46 50.73 23.14
N SER A 405 25.46 51.60 23.03
CA SER A 405 26.88 51.21 23.15
C SER A 405 27.34 51.03 24.62
N GLY A 406 26.41 51.11 25.58
CA GLY A 406 26.64 51.03 27.03
C GLY A 406 25.53 51.74 27.82
N ASP A 407 25.65 51.77 29.15
CA ASP A 407 24.72 52.47 30.06
C ASP A 407 25.03 53.97 30.24
N GLU A 408 26.04 54.49 29.53
CA GLU A 408 26.41 55.90 29.60
C GLU A 408 25.37 56.80 28.89
N PRO A 409 24.92 57.88 29.54
CA PRO A 409 23.98 58.82 28.92
C PRO A 409 24.57 59.51 27.67
N THR A 410 23.89 59.41 26.53
CA THR A 410 24.29 60.02 25.25
C THR A 410 23.14 60.79 24.60
N ARG A 411 23.44 61.63 23.60
CA ARG A 411 22.43 62.43 22.86
C ARG A 411 22.07 61.87 21.48
N VAL A 412 22.87 60.95 20.96
CA VAL A 412 22.74 60.45 19.58
C VAL A 412 22.59 58.95 19.65
N HIS A 413 21.44 58.46 19.21
CA HIS A 413 21.07 57.05 19.33
C HIS A 413 20.97 56.46 17.92
N PRO A 414 21.92 55.59 17.52
CA PRO A 414 21.88 54.95 16.21
C PRO A 414 20.74 53.92 16.15
N MET A 415 20.00 53.97 15.05
CA MET A 415 18.85 53.12 14.75
C MET A 415 19.17 52.34 13.46
N GLN A 416 18.79 51.06 13.43
CA GLN A 416 18.82 50.24 12.23
C GLN A 416 17.40 49.94 11.78
N ILE A 417 17.15 50.08 10.48
CA ILE A 417 15.84 49.83 9.87
C ILE A 417 15.96 48.55 9.05
N TRP A 418 15.13 47.58 9.40
CA TRP A 418 15.01 46.31 8.72
C TRP A 418 13.70 46.27 7.94
N GLN A 419 13.75 45.78 6.71
CA GLN A 419 12.55 45.26 6.06
C GLN A 419 12.36 43.82 6.53
N THR A 420 11.15 43.50 6.98
CA THR A 420 10.83 42.17 7.53
C THR A 420 9.56 41.62 6.89
N PRO A 421 9.34 40.29 6.95
CA PRO A 421 8.08 39.69 6.51
C PRO A 421 6.92 39.95 7.50
N PHE A 422 7.19 40.47 8.70
CA PHE A 422 6.18 40.65 9.75
C PHE A 422 5.34 41.92 9.51
N VAL A 423 4.36 41.85 8.63
CA VAL A 423 3.41 42.95 8.33
C VAL A 423 2.13 42.80 9.14
N SER A 424 1.34 43.87 9.27
CA SER A 424 0.01 43.78 9.90
C SER A 424 -0.97 42.99 9.03
N ALA A 425 -1.99 42.38 9.66
CA ALA A 425 -3.02 41.65 8.93
C ALA A 425 -3.77 42.54 7.92
N GLU A 426 -4.02 43.81 8.28
CA GLU A 426 -4.65 44.79 7.39
C GLU A 426 -3.77 45.15 6.19
N PHE A 427 -2.45 45.28 6.39
CA PHE A 427 -1.53 45.56 5.29
C PHE A 427 -1.45 44.37 4.33
N ALA A 428 -1.34 43.14 4.86
CA ALA A 428 -1.34 41.92 4.06
C ALA A 428 -2.62 41.78 3.21
N ALA A 429 -3.78 42.08 3.79
CA ALA A 429 -5.08 41.96 3.12
C ALA A 429 -5.27 42.92 1.92
N ARG A 430 -4.45 43.98 1.81
CA ARG A 430 -4.47 44.92 0.66
C ARG A 430 -3.76 44.36 -0.58
N THR A 431 -3.03 43.25 -0.45
CA THR A 431 -2.34 42.59 -1.56
C THR A 431 -3.35 41.83 -2.43
N PRO A 432 -3.34 41.97 -3.78
CA PRO A 432 -4.26 41.25 -4.64
C PRO A 432 -4.13 39.73 -4.47
N THR A 433 -5.25 39.05 -4.24
CA THR A 433 -5.30 37.58 -4.21
C THR A 433 -5.48 37.03 -5.63
N GLY A 434 -4.54 36.21 -6.09
CA GLY A 434 -4.67 35.49 -7.36
C GLY A 434 -5.71 34.37 -7.30
N SER A 435 -6.13 33.84 -8.45
CA SER A 435 -7.15 32.79 -8.56
C SER A 435 -6.61 31.39 -8.91
N GLY A 436 -5.28 31.23 -8.98
CA GLY A 436 -4.60 29.98 -9.35
C GLY A 436 -4.72 28.87 -8.29
N PHE A 437 -4.32 27.64 -8.65
CA PHE A 437 -4.38 26.47 -7.74
C PHE A 437 -3.68 26.72 -6.40
N LEU A 438 -2.48 27.28 -6.43
CA LEU A 438 -1.70 27.59 -5.22
C LEU A 438 -2.45 28.55 -4.27
N HIS A 439 -3.17 29.55 -4.81
CA HIS A 439 -3.99 30.46 -4.00
C HIS A 439 -5.20 29.76 -3.36
N LYS A 440 -5.80 28.78 -4.04
CA LYS A 440 -6.90 27.99 -3.47
C LYS A 440 -6.46 27.10 -2.30
N LEU A 441 -5.24 26.59 -2.37
CA LEU A 441 -4.67 25.75 -1.32
C LEU A 441 -4.27 26.58 -0.09
N GLY A 442 -3.77 27.80 -0.32
CA GLY A 442 -3.33 28.71 0.72
C GLY A 442 -1.84 28.55 1.07
N ASN A 443 -1.18 29.68 1.32
CA ASN A 443 0.27 29.72 1.52
C ASN A 443 0.73 28.89 2.73
N ALA A 444 -0.02 28.94 3.83
CA ALA A 444 0.32 28.22 5.06
C ALA A 444 0.30 26.68 4.91
N ASP A 445 -0.54 26.14 4.03
CA ASP A 445 -0.57 24.69 3.77
C ASP A 445 0.58 24.28 2.84
N LEU A 446 0.88 25.12 1.83
CA LEU A 446 2.05 24.96 0.96
C LEU A 446 3.37 24.99 1.73
N VAL A 447 3.55 25.97 2.62
CA VAL A 447 4.74 26.09 3.48
C VAL A 447 4.97 24.81 4.29
N ARG A 448 3.92 24.27 4.90
CA ARG A 448 3.98 23.05 5.70
C ARG A 448 4.36 21.84 4.87
N GLY A 449 3.70 21.63 3.72
CA GLY A 449 4.03 20.54 2.81
C GLY A 449 5.45 20.62 2.24
N ILE A 450 5.93 21.80 1.87
CA ILE A 450 7.32 22.02 1.40
C ILE A 450 8.32 21.73 2.53
N SER A 451 8.07 22.25 3.74
CA SER A 451 8.93 22.03 4.91
C SER A 451 9.08 20.54 5.23
N ASP A 452 7.97 19.80 5.24
CA ASP A 452 7.97 18.36 5.49
C ASP A 452 8.73 17.58 4.39
N ALA A 453 8.54 17.93 3.11
CA ALA A 453 9.27 17.30 2.00
C ALA A 453 10.79 17.54 2.08
N LEU A 454 11.21 18.77 2.37
CA LEU A 454 12.64 19.09 2.56
C LEU A 454 13.23 18.41 3.79
N SER A 455 12.41 18.18 4.82
CA SER A 455 12.83 17.47 6.02
C SER A 455 13.04 15.98 5.78
N VAL A 456 12.19 15.33 4.97
CA VAL A 456 12.43 13.96 4.51
C VAL A 456 13.75 13.86 3.73
N ARG A 457 14.03 14.83 2.86
CA ARG A 457 15.32 14.89 2.15
C ARG A 457 16.51 14.96 3.11
N ARG A 458 16.49 15.87 4.10
CA ARG A 458 17.56 16.00 5.10
C ARG A 458 17.71 14.72 5.90
N PHE A 459 16.60 14.12 6.34
CA PHE A 459 16.58 12.89 7.12
C PHE A 459 17.32 11.74 6.41
N VAL A 460 17.13 11.57 5.10
CA VAL A 460 17.83 10.53 4.31
C VAL A 460 19.32 10.81 4.15
N ILE A 461 19.71 12.09 4.02
CA ILE A 461 21.09 12.48 3.70
C ILE A 461 21.99 12.49 4.95
N GLU A 462 21.46 13.00 6.08
CA GLU A 462 22.28 13.35 7.25
C GLU A 462 22.30 12.27 8.34
N GLN A 463 21.33 11.34 8.36
CA GLN A 463 21.26 10.34 9.43
C GLN A 463 22.20 9.14 9.22
N THR A 464 22.72 8.63 10.33
CA THR A 464 23.46 7.36 10.34
C THR A 464 22.48 6.22 10.11
N PRO A 465 22.70 5.33 9.12
CA PRO A 465 21.72 4.31 8.81
C PRO A 465 21.55 3.30 9.95
N SER A 466 20.30 3.00 10.27
CA SER A 466 19.91 1.88 11.12
C SER A 466 18.52 1.42 10.68
N ARG A 467 18.11 0.24 11.13
CA ARG A 467 16.74 -0.26 10.90
C ARG A 467 15.68 0.76 11.36
N GLN A 468 15.83 1.27 12.58
CA GLN A 468 14.90 2.23 13.17
C GLN A 468 14.77 3.50 12.31
N VAL A 469 15.88 3.99 11.75
CA VAL A 469 15.87 5.17 10.88
C VAL A 469 15.02 4.94 9.62
N TYR A 470 15.09 3.75 9.02
CA TYR A 470 14.28 3.45 7.84
C TYR A 470 12.80 3.22 8.18
N GLU A 471 12.48 2.63 9.33
CA GLU A 471 11.11 2.52 9.83
C GLU A 471 10.50 3.90 10.13
N ASP A 472 11.28 4.80 10.75
CA ASP A 472 10.88 6.19 11.00
C ASP A 472 10.67 6.96 9.69
N LEU A 473 11.51 6.71 8.68
CA LEU A 473 11.35 7.27 7.33
C LEU A 473 10.03 6.84 6.69
N ILE A 474 9.69 5.54 6.76
CA ILE A 474 8.42 4.99 6.25
C ILE A 474 7.23 5.65 6.94
N ALA A 475 7.29 5.79 8.27
CA ALA A 475 6.25 6.46 9.05
C ALA A 475 6.09 7.93 8.66
N ASN A 476 7.20 8.67 8.53
CA ASN A 476 7.20 10.07 8.14
C ASN A 476 6.62 10.29 6.73
N VAL A 477 7.07 9.48 5.75
CA VAL A 477 6.57 9.56 4.37
C VAL A 477 5.08 9.25 4.29
N THR A 478 4.60 8.28 5.06
CA THR A 478 3.18 7.92 5.13
C THR A 478 2.36 9.07 5.70
N ARG A 479 2.78 9.63 6.85
CA ARG A 479 2.14 10.80 7.47
C ARG A 479 2.04 11.99 6.51
N ILE A 480 3.11 12.29 5.77
CA ILE A 480 3.15 13.41 4.81
C ILE A 480 2.19 13.16 3.64
N THR A 481 2.18 11.93 3.12
CA THR A 481 1.30 11.56 2.01
C THR A 481 -0.19 11.65 2.40
N ASP A 482 -0.51 11.30 3.64
CA ASP A 482 -1.87 11.35 4.18
C ASP A 482 -2.30 12.78 4.54
N ALA A 483 -1.38 13.59 5.06
CA ALA A 483 -1.66 14.97 5.47
C ALA A 483 -1.96 15.90 4.27
N TYR A 484 -1.25 15.73 3.15
CA TYR A 484 -1.30 16.66 2.02
C TYR A 484 -1.81 15.98 0.73
N HIS A 485 -3.14 15.93 0.61
CA HIS A 485 -3.85 15.37 -0.56
C HIS A 485 -3.45 15.96 -1.93
N TRP A 486 -2.88 17.16 -1.97
CA TRP A 486 -2.48 17.87 -3.19
C TRP A 486 -1.09 17.49 -3.71
N LEU A 487 -0.29 16.71 -2.97
CA LEU A 487 1.08 16.34 -3.36
C LEU A 487 1.16 15.61 -4.72
N GLY A 488 0.08 14.99 -5.17
CA GLY A 488 -0.02 14.35 -6.48
C GLY A 488 -0.36 15.30 -7.64
N HIS A 489 -0.75 16.54 -7.36
CA HIS A 489 -1.22 17.48 -8.38
C HIS A 489 -0.06 18.04 -9.24
N ALA A 490 -0.29 18.23 -10.54
CA ALA A 490 0.75 18.68 -11.48
C ALA A 490 1.26 20.09 -11.16
N GLU A 491 0.35 21.01 -10.77
CA GLU A 491 0.72 22.38 -10.33
C GLU A 491 1.47 22.40 -8.98
N ALA A 492 1.52 21.27 -8.26
CA ALA A 492 2.35 21.04 -7.08
C ALA A 492 3.59 20.17 -7.36
N PHE A 493 3.98 20.05 -8.64
CA PHE A 493 5.15 19.30 -9.11
C PHE A 493 5.13 17.80 -8.80
N ALA A 494 3.94 17.22 -8.52
CA ALA A 494 3.72 15.79 -8.34
C ALA A 494 4.78 15.11 -7.44
N MET A 495 4.91 15.54 -6.19
CA MET A 495 5.85 14.95 -5.22
C MET A 495 5.40 13.60 -4.66
N GLN A 496 4.08 13.32 -4.66
CA GLN A 496 3.52 12.08 -4.10
C GLN A 496 4.12 10.79 -4.70
N PRO A 497 4.28 10.64 -6.02
CA PRO A 497 4.95 9.47 -6.60
C PRO A 497 6.37 9.24 -6.05
N VAL A 498 7.17 10.30 -5.88
CA VAL A 498 8.55 10.19 -5.36
C VAL A 498 8.54 9.72 -3.91
N LEU A 499 7.66 10.29 -3.09
CA LEU A 499 7.46 9.86 -1.70
C LEU A 499 7.08 8.37 -1.62
N LEU A 500 6.14 7.91 -2.45
CA LEU A 500 5.75 6.50 -2.48
C LEU A 500 6.89 5.57 -2.93
N GLU A 501 7.73 6.00 -3.87
CA GLU A 501 8.93 5.26 -4.28
C GLU A 501 10.00 5.21 -3.19
N MET A 502 10.19 6.31 -2.44
CA MET A 502 11.07 6.35 -1.27
C MET A 502 10.60 5.38 -0.19
N ARG A 503 9.29 5.33 0.09
CA ARG A 503 8.72 4.37 1.06
C ARG A 503 9.03 2.93 0.67
N LYS A 504 8.76 2.55 -0.59
CA LYS A 504 9.07 1.20 -1.12
C LYS A 504 10.56 0.88 -1.03
N THR A 505 11.40 1.87 -1.32
CA THR A 505 12.86 1.68 -1.25
C THR A 505 13.34 1.52 0.20
N ALA A 506 12.75 2.25 1.15
CA ALA A 506 13.03 2.06 2.58
C ALA A 506 12.54 0.69 3.10
N GLU A 507 11.35 0.22 2.68
CA GLU A 507 10.83 -1.12 2.98
C GLU A 507 11.82 -2.22 2.51
N LEU A 508 12.33 -2.10 1.28
CA LEU A 508 13.36 -3.03 0.75
C LEU A 508 14.66 -3.03 1.57
N ILE A 509 15.05 -1.88 2.13
CA ILE A 509 16.22 -1.80 3.00
C ILE A 509 15.95 -2.53 4.31
N VAL A 510 14.78 -2.33 4.93
CA VAL A 510 14.40 -3.02 6.17
C VAL A 510 14.40 -4.54 5.95
N ASP A 511 13.83 -5.03 4.86
CA ASP A 511 13.84 -6.46 4.50
C ASP A 511 15.28 -7.02 4.38
N GLU A 512 16.20 -6.23 3.83
CA GLU A 512 17.60 -6.65 3.70
C GLU A 512 18.33 -6.71 5.05
N PHE A 513 18.03 -5.78 5.96
CA PHE A 513 18.50 -5.85 7.36
C PHE A 513 18.00 -7.13 8.04
N GLU A 514 16.73 -7.50 7.86
CA GLU A 514 16.17 -8.72 8.47
C GLU A 514 16.83 -10.01 7.96
N LYS A 515 17.10 -10.09 6.65
CA LYS A 515 17.82 -11.23 6.06
C LYS A 515 19.21 -11.37 6.65
N VAL A 516 19.95 -10.27 6.80
CA VAL A 516 21.32 -10.32 7.33
C VAL A 516 21.35 -10.72 8.80
N VAL A 517 20.40 -10.22 9.61
CA VAL A 517 20.23 -10.67 11.01
C VAL A 517 19.90 -12.16 11.07
N ALA A 518 19.00 -12.66 10.22
CA ALA A 518 18.65 -14.08 10.16
C ALA A 518 19.84 -14.96 9.75
N LEU A 519 20.61 -14.56 8.73
CA LEU A 519 21.79 -15.29 8.25
C LEU A 519 22.88 -15.36 9.32
N ARG A 520 23.11 -14.27 10.07
CA ARG A 520 24.06 -14.26 11.19
C ARG A 520 23.64 -15.16 12.33
N LYS A 521 22.35 -15.14 12.71
CA LYS A 521 21.82 -16.04 13.73
C LYS A 521 21.96 -17.51 13.33
N ALA A 522 21.74 -17.82 12.04
CA ALA A 522 21.95 -19.15 11.50
C ALA A 522 23.44 -19.55 11.51
N ALA A 523 24.35 -18.62 11.19
CA ALA A 523 25.79 -18.85 11.21
C ALA A 523 26.35 -19.07 12.63
N SER A 524 25.90 -18.28 13.61
CA SER A 524 26.30 -18.47 15.01
C SER A 524 25.81 -19.81 15.56
N HIS A 525 24.54 -20.14 15.31
CA HIS A 525 23.96 -21.40 15.76
C HIS A 525 24.64 -22.63 15.14
N ALA A 526 25.03 -22.55 13.86
CA ALA A 526 25.78 -23.62 13.19
C ALA A 526 27.19 -23.80 13.80
N LEU A 527 27.87 -22.70 14.11
CA LEU A 527 29.18 -22.73 14.77
C LEU A 527 29.09 -23.29 16.20
N ASP A 528 28.08 -22.90 16.97
CA ASP A 528 27.85 -23.41 18.33
C ASP A 528 27.54 -24.91 18.34
N ALA A 529 26.73 -25.38 17.39
CA ALA A 529 26.44 -26.81 17.23
C ALA A 529 27.69 -27.62 16.85
N ALA A 530 28.52 -27.09 15.95
CA ALA A 530 29.78 -27.71 15.57
C ALA A 530 30.77 -27.79 16.75
N ARG A 531 30.86 -26.71 17.54
CA ARG A 531 31.66 -26.65 18.77
C ARG A 531 31.20 -27.68 19.80
N ALA A 532 29.89 -27.81 20.01
CA ALA A 532 29.32 -28.80 20.92
C ALA A 532 29.68 -30.24 20.50
N THR A 533 29.48 -30.56 19.22
CA THR A 533 29.78 -31.88 18.65
C THR A 533 31.27 -32.23 18.78
N GLN A 534 32.14 -31.28 18.48
CA GLN A 534 33.59 -31.44 18.62
C GLN A 534 34.00 -31.73 20.06
N LYS A 535 33.44 -30.98 21.03
CA LYS A 535 33.72 -31.18 22.44
C LYS A 535 33.32 -32.58 22.90
N GLU A 536 32.19 -33.10 22.44
CA GLU A 536 31.76 -34.47 22.73
C GLU A 536 32.74 -35.51 22.16
N ILE A 537 33.16 -35.35 20.90
CA ILE A 537 34.12 -36.25 20.25
C ILE A 537 35.45 -36.25 21.01
N ILE A 538 36.03 -35.08 21.30
CA ILE A 538 37.32 -34.96 21.98
C ILE A 538 37.25 -35.53 23.40
N THR A 539 36.16 -35.28 24.14
CA THR A 539 35.99 -35.81 25.51
C THR A 539 35.87 -37.34 25.56
N ALA A 540 35.34 -37.95 24.50
CA ALA A 540 35.20 -39.40 24.38
C ALA A 540 36.51 -40.13 24.04
N ILE A 541 37.53 -39.42 23.55
CA ILE A 541 38.83 -40.00 23.18
C ILE A 541 39.63 -40.29 24.46
N ARG A 542 39.75 -41.58 24.80
CA ARG A 542 40.50 -42.08 25.99
C ARG A 542 41.37 -43.28 25.63
N PRO A 543 42.39 -43.09 24.78
CA PRO A 543 43.14 -44.20 24.18
C PRO A 543 43.88 -45.09 25.18
N ASP A 544 44.26 -44.57 26.35
CA ASP A 544 44.90 -45.35 27.41
C ASP A 544 43.99 -46.42 28.04
N SER A 545 42.67 -46.28 27.89
CA SER A 545 41.67 -47.22 28.41
C SER A 545 41.20 -48.26 27.40
N TRP A 546 41.61 -48.12 26.13
CA TRP A 546 41.13 -48.95 25.04
C TRP A 546 41.93 -50.24 24.90
N THR A 547 41.22 -51.32 24.56
CA THR A 547 41.81 -52.66 24.42
C THR A 547 41.54 -53.27 23.05
N GLN A 548 40.69 -52.64 22.23
CA GLN A 548 40.31 -53.10 20.90
C GLN A 548 40.66 -52.06 19.84
N VAL A 549 41.16 -52.51 18.69
CA VAL A 549 41.49 -51.61 17.57
C VAL A 549 40.27 -50.85 17.02
N ALA A 550 39.06 -51.42 17.17
CA ALA A 550 37.81 -50.80 16.76
C ALA A 550 37.55 -49.44 17.44
N GLU A 551 37.98 -49.28 18.70
CA GLU A 551 37.80 -48.03 19.45
C GLU A 551 38.63 -46.88 18.84
N PHE A 552 39.85 -47.20 18.37
CA PHE A 552 40.72 -46.26 17.65
C PHE A 552 40.16 -45.90 16.27
N MET A 553 39.65 -46.91 15.53
CA MET A 553 39.05 -46.70 14.21
C MET A 553 37.83 -45.77 14.27
N ASP A 554 36.90 -46.01 15.20
CA ASP A 554 35.69 -45.20 15.38
C ASP A 554 36.02 -43.75 15.76
N ALA A 555 36.97 -43.55 16.66
CA ALA A 555 37.36 -42.22 17.11
C ALA A 555 38.06 -41.39 16.01
N LEU A 556 38.97 -42.00 15.23
CA LEU A 556 39.63 -41.35 14.10
C LEU A 556 38.62 -41.02 12.97
N ALA A 557 37.66 -41.91 12.70
CA ALA A 557 36.61 -41.67 11.72
C ALA A 557 35.68 -40.50 12.12
N ARG A 558 35.34 -40.39 13.41
CA ARG A 558 34.55 -39.26 13.95
C ARG A 558 35.29 -37.93 13.84
N LEU A 559 36.57 -37.88 14.20
CA LEU A 559 37.41 -36.68 14.03
C LEU A 559 37.52 -36.26 12.56
N ARG A 560 37.71 -37.22 11.64
CA ARG A 560 37.75 -36.94 10.20
C ARG A 560 36.43 -36.36 9.68
N THR A 561 35.31 -36.94 10.12
CA THR A 561 33.96 -36.47 9.75
C THR A 561 33.71 -35.06 10.28
N GLN A 562 34.07 -34.80 11.54
CA GLN A 562 33.97 -33.48 12.14
C GLN A 562 34.80 -32.44 11.38
N ARG A 563 36.04 -32.77 11.01
CA ARG A 563 36.87 -31.88 10.20
C ARG A 563 36.23 -31.53 8.85
N GLY A 564 35.63 -32.52 8.18
CA GLY A 564 34.87 -32.30 6.94
C GLY A 564 33.70 -31.33 7.13
N ALA A 565 32.94 -31.50 8.22
CA ALA A 565 31.83 -30.60 8.55
C ALA A 565 32.30 -29.15 8.81
N LEU A 566 33.42 -28.96 9.50
CA LEU A 566 34.01 -27.63 9.72
C LEU A 566 34.44 -26.96 8.41
N ILE A 567 35.02 -27.71 7.47
CA ILE A 567 35.42 -27.18 6.16
C ILE A 567 34.19 -26.72 5.36
N THR A 568 33.11 -27.49 5.37
CA THR A 568 31.84 -27.11 4.72
C THR A 568 31.24 -25.85 5.33
N LEU A 569 31.28 -25.72 6.67
CA LEU A 569 30.79 -24.52 7.36
C LEU A 569 31.51 -23.24 6.93
N ARG A 570 32.76 -23.34 6.46
CA ARG A 570 33.54 -22.19 5.97
C ARG A 570 32.92 -21.52 4.74
N GLU A 571 32.08 -22.23 3.98
CA GLU A 571 31.36 -21.67 2.84
C GLU A 571 30.08 -20.91 3.25
N GLN A 572 29.66 -21.01 4.51
CA GLN A 572 28.48 -20.31 5.01
C GLN A 572 28.76 -18.81 5.21
N ARG A 573 27.90 -17.97 4.63
CA ARG A 573 28.03 -16.52 4.71
C ARG A 573 27.86 -16.03 6.16
N TYR A 574 28.70 -15.09 6.58
CA TYR A 574 28.74 -14.48 7.93
C TYR A 574 29.16 -15.42 9.07
N ILE A 575 29.74 -16.59 8.78
CA ILE A 575 30.34 -17.43 9.82
C ILE A 575 31.63 -16.81 10.35
N ASP A 576 31.90 -16.97 11.64
CA ASP A 576 33.16 -16.55 12.26
C ASP A 576 34.28 -17.50 11.81
N THR A 577 35.07 -17.06 10.84
CA THR A 577 36.14 -17.84 10.24
C THR A 577 37.30 -18.07 11.19
N ASP A 578 37.55 -17.16 12.14
CA ASP A 578 38.65 -17.27 13.07
C ASP A 578 38.33 -18.32 14.15
N ALA A 579 37.12 -18.29 14.69
CA ALA A 579 36.63 -19.31 15.61
C ALA A 579 36.53 -20.70 14.94
N LEU A 580 36.13 -20.76 13.67
CA LEU A 580 36.06 -22.01 12.90
C LEU A 580 37.47 -22.58 12.62
N ALA A 581 38.46 -21.73 12.33
CA ALA A 581 39.84 -22.15 12.13
C ALA A 581 40.46 -22.71 13.42
N GLN A 582 40.13 -22.14 14.59
CA GLN A 582 40.55 -22.70 15.89
C GLN A 582 39.97 -24.10 16.10
N LEU A 583 38.67 -24.30 15.82
CA LEU A 583 38.02 -25.60 15.92
C LEU A 583 38.67 -26.63 14.98
N GLU A 584 38.98 -26.25 13.72
CA GLU A 584 39.66 -27.15 12.80
C GLU A 584 41.04 -27.57 13.33
N GLN A 585 41.80 -26.61 13.86
CA GLN A 585 43.14 -26.87 14.39
C GLN A 585 43.11 -27.85 15.59
N GLU A 586 42.14 -27.71 16.50
CA GLU A 586 41.94 -28.64 17.61
C GLU A 586 41.65 -30.07 17.13
N VAL A 587 40.82 -30.24 16.09
CA VAL A 587 40.52 -31.57 15.51
C VAL A 587 41.77 -32.17 14.87
N VAL A 588 42.58 -31.36 14.17
CA VAL A 588 43.86 -31.81 13.59
C VAL A 588 44.80 -32.30 14.69
N THR A 589 44.99 -31.53 15.76
CA THR A 589 45.84 -31.92 16.88
C THR A 589 45.35 -33.21 17.55
N ALA A 590 44.05 -33.32 17.84
CA ALA A 590 43.48 -34.55 18.41
C ALA A 590 43.64 -35.77 17.49
N PHE A 591 43.51 -35.56 16.17
CA PHE A 591 43.69 -36.61 15.17
C PHE A 591 45.14 -37.11 15.11
N ASP A 592 46.12 -36.20 15.15
CA ASP A 592 47.55 -36.52 15.11
C ASP A 592 48.00 -37.29 16.37
N GLU A 593 47.57 -36.84 17.56
CA GLU A 593 47.86 -37.52 18.84
C GLU A 593 47.25 -38.93 18.90
N LEU A 594 46.00 -39.07 18.44
CA LEU A 594 45.31 -40.35 18.40
C LEU A 594 45.95 -41.29 17.38
N SER A 595 46.35 -40.78 16.22
CA SER A 595 47.06 -41.54 15.19
C SER A 595 48.37 -42.11 15.71
N GLY A 596 49.17 -41.30 16.42
CA GLY A 596 50.42 -41.76 17.05
C GLY A 596 50.20 -42.86 18.09
N THR A 597 49.10 -42.80 18.85
CA THR A 597 48.76 -43.83 19.85
C THR A 597 48.22 -45.11 19.19
N THR A 598 47.43 -44.98 18.13
CA THR A 598 46.91 -46.09 17.33
C THR A 598 48.05 -46.93 16.77
N VAL A 599 49.14 -46.30 16.31
CA VAL A 599 50.28 -47.03 15.74
C VAL A 599 51.02 -47.84 16.80
N ARG A 600 51.20 -47.28 18.01
CA ARG A 600 51.78 -48.04 19.13
C ARG A 600 50.91 -49.25 19.49
N PHE A 601 49.60 -49.15 19.33
CA PHE A 601 48.68 -50.27 19.51
C PHE A 601 48.80 -51.31 18.39
N LEU A 602 48.86 -50.87 17.12
CA LEU A 602 49.00 -51.73 15.93
C LEU A 602 50.36 -52.46 15.84
N ALA A 603 51.37 -52.01 16.60
CA ALA A 603 52.65 -52.70 16.70
C ALA A 603 52.57 -54.08 17.40
N ARG A 604 51.43 -54.43 18.00
CA ARG A 604 51.19 -55.74 18.63
C ARG A 604 50.73 -56.76 17.58
N ASP A 605 51.21 -58.00 17.69
CA ASP A 605 50.93 -59.07 16.72
C ASP A 605 49.45 -59.51 16.70
N ASP A 606 48.67 -59.20 17.73
CA ASP A 606 47.25 -59.56 17.87
C ASP A 606 46.27 -58.40 17.60
N ALA A 607 46.76 -57.21 17.23
CA ALA A 607 45.96 -55.98 17.19
C ALA A 607 44.77 -56.03 16.22
N LEU A 608 44.91 -56.71 15.08
CA LEU A 608 43.85 -56.84 14.06
C LEU A 608 43.04 -58.14 14.18
N ALA A 609 43.39 -59.05 15.10
CA ALA A 609 42.70 -60.33 15.28
C ALA A 609 41.19 -60.18 15.55
N PRO A 610 40.71 -59.18 16.32
CA PRO A 610 39.27 -58.95 16.51
C PRO A 610 38.54 -58.58 15.20
N VAL A 611 39.17 -57.81 14.32
CA VAL A 611 38.59 -57.39 13.03
C VAL A 611 38.53 -58.58 12.08
N ILE A 612 39.59 -59.39 12.03
CA ILE A 612 39.63 -60.62 11.22
C ILE A 612 38.54 -61.59 11.69
N LYS A 613 38.40 -61.79 13.01
CA LYS A 613 37.34 -62.64 13.58
C LYS A 613 35.94 -62.14 13.24
N GLN A 614 35.69 -60.84 13.28
CA GLN A 614 34.40 -60.25 12.90
C GLN A 614 34.08 -60.51 11.42
N LEU A 615 35.08 -60.45 10.54
CA LEU A 615 34.92 -60.75 9.12
C LEU A 615 34.68 -62.26 8.86
N ASP A 616 35.36 -63.15 9.60
CA ASP A 616 35.10 -64.59 9.58
C ASP A 616 33.68 -64.93 10.07
N ASP A 617 33.20 -64.27 11.13
CA ASP A 617 31.84 -64.45 11.65
C ASP A 617 30.78 -64.01 10.64
N ILE A 618 31.06 -62.97 9.85
CA ILE A 618 30.19 -62.55 8.74
C ILE A 618 30.19 -63.63 7.65
N LEU A 619 31.37 -64.08 7.19
CA LEU A 619 31.53 -65.11 6.17
C LEU A 619 30.77 -66.41 6.52
N GLY A 620 30.89 -66.88 7.77
CA GLY A 620 30.23 -68.10 8.23
C GLY A 620 28.70 -68.03 8.29
N ARG A 621 28.11 -66.83 8.26
CA ARG A 621 26.66 -66.62 8.30
C ARG A 621 26.03 -66.37 6.93
N VAL A 622 26.81 -65.92 5.92
CA VAL A 622 26.26 -65.47 4.63
C VAL A 622 25.41 -66.52 3.93
N ASP A 623 25.85 -67.79 3.93
CA ASP A 623 25.15 -68.88 3.22
C ASP A 623 23.80 -69.25 3.86
N SER A 624 23.62 -68.95 5.15
CA SER A 624 22.40 -69.25 5.91
C SER A 624 21.32 -68.17 5.79
N ILE A 625 21.64 -67.02 5.17
CA ILE A 625 20.72 -65.89 5.03
C ILE A 625 19.75 -66.18 3.87
N GLU A 626 18.45 -66.12 4.16
CA GLU A 626 17.38 -66.40 3.20
C GLU A 626 16.68 -65.13 2.67
N LYS A 627 16.85 -63.98 3.33
CA LYS A 627 16.18 -62.73 2.98
C LYS A 627 17.14 -61.56 2.83
N THR A 628 16.83 -60.61 1.93
CA THR A 628 17.71 -59.46 1.69
C THR A 628 17.85 -58.54 2.91
N ASN A 629 16.80 -58.39 3.72
CA ASN A 629 16.83 -57.54 4.92
C ASN A 629 17.77 -58.06 6.03
N GLU A 630 18.03 -59.36 6.05
CA GLU A 630 18.97 -60.00 6.99
C GLU A 630 20.43 -59.73 6.61
N LEU A 631 20.72 -59.31 5.36
CA LEU A 631 22.07 -58.91 4.92
C LEU A 631 22.48 -57.51 5.39
N ALA A 632 21.53 -56.60 5.62
CA ALA A 632 21.79 -55.20 5.98
C ALA A 632 22.74 -55.01 7.19
N PRO A 633 22.51 -55.65 8.35
CA PRO A 633 23.42 -55.51 9.50
C PRO A 633 24.83 -56.05 9.21
N HIS A 634 24.97 -57.03 8.32
CA HIS A 634 26.26 -57.58 7.91
C HIS A 634 27.00 -56.67 6.92
N ILE A 635 26.28 -56.03 5.99
CA ILE A 635 26.81 -55.02 5.08
C ILE A 635 27.29 -53.79 5.87
N GLU A 636 26.49 -53.32 6.83
CA GLU A 636 26.87 -52.19 7.70
C GLU A 636 28.11 -52.54 8.55
N SER A 637 28.15 -53.74 9.12
CA SER A 637 29.29 -54.24 9.88
C SER A 637 30.55 -54.36 9.03
N LEU A 638 30.45 -54.85 7.79
CA LEU A 638 31.56 -54.92 6.84
C LEU A 638 32.02 -53.52 6.40
N GLY A 639 31.08 -52.58 6.22
CA GLY A 639 31.35 -51.17 5.91
C GLY A 639 32.19 -50.52 7.01
N LYS A 640 31.73 -50.61 8.27
CA LYS A 640 32.47 -50.13 9.45
C LYS A 640 33.88 -50.71 9.55
N ALA A 641 34.03 -52.02 9.33
CA ALA A 641 35.34 -52.66 9.33
C ALA A 641 36.24 -52.17 8.17
N SER A 642 35.67 -51.97 6.97
CA SER A 642 36.41 -51.49 5.79
C SER A 642 36.84 -50.02 5.93
N ASP A 643 35.96 -49.16 6.44
CA ASP A 643 36.23 -47.74 6.68
C ASP A 643 37.30 -47.57 7.77
N GLY A 644 37.17 -48.36 8.85
CA GLY A 644 38.19 -48.42 9.88
C GLY A 644 39.56 -48.86 9.33
N LEU A 645 39.61 -49.94 8.53
CA LEU A 645 40.84 -50.39 7.88
C LEU A 645 41.42 -49.34 6.92
N ALA A 646 40.59 -48.55 6.23
CA ALA A 646 41.04 -47.47 5.36
C ALA A 646 41.69 -46.34 6.16
N VAL A 647 41.08 -45.94 7.28
CA VAL A 647 41.66 -44.96 8.20
C VAL A 647 42.98 -45.47 8.78
N LEU A 648 43.08 -46.75 9.16
CA LEU A 648 44.34 -47.34 9.64
C LEU A 648 45.42 -47.41 8.56
N SER A 649 45.06 -47.73 7.31
CA SER A 649 46.00 -47.74 6.19
C SER A 649 46.54 -46.35 5.89
N GLU A 650 45.69 -45.33 5.92
CA GLU A 650 46.07 -43.93 5.74
C GLU A 650 46.96 -43.43 6.90
N VAL A 651 46.60 -43.73 8.15
CA VAL A 651 47.41 -43.43 9.33
C VAL A 651 48.78 -44.11 9.26
N ALA A 652 48.84 -45.38 8.84
CA ALA A 652 50.11 -46.09 8.65
C ALA A 652 50.94 -45.58 7.45
N ALA A 653 50.29 -45.05 6.41
CA ALA A 653 50.94 -44.53 5.21
C ALA A 653 51.46 -43.09 5.38
N ASN A 654 50.78 -42.25 6.17
CA ASN A 654 51.18 -40.85 6.40
C ASN A 654 52.11 -40.67 7.60
N LEU A 655 52.46 -41.76 8.27
CA LEU A 655 53.29 -41.73 9.46
C LEU A 655 54.77 -41.50 9.13
N GLN A 656 55.34 -40.46 9.74
CA GLN A 656 56.78 -40.33 9.93
C GLN A 656 57.19 -41.21 11.11
N VAL A 657 57.43 -42.50 10.86
CA VAL A 657 58.05 -43.40 11.85
C VAL A 657 59.55 -43.42 11.60
N ASP A 658 60.33 -43.28 12.66
CA ASP A 658 61.79 -43.44 12.60
C ASP A 658 62.22 -44.90 12.26
N ASP A 659 61.29 -45.87 12.34
CA ASP A 659 61.49 -47.29 12.01
C ASP A 659 60.67 -47.73 10.77
N PRO A 660 61.30 -47.76 9.58
CA PRO A 660 60.67 -48.23 8.33
C PRO A 660 60.19 -49.70 8.38
N THR A 661 60.77 -50.54 9.24
CA THR A 661 60.42 -51.96 9.31
C THR A 661 59.10 -52.19 10.06
N LEU A 662 58.83 -51.42 11.11
CA LEU A 662 57.54 -51.45 11.82
C LEU A 662 56.40 -50.98 10.91
N ARG A 663 56.61 -49.90 10.16
CA ARG A 663 55.63 -49.36 9.19
C ARG A 663 55.26 -50.39 8.13
N THR A 664 56.25 -51.10 7.59
CA THR A 664 56.03 -52.14 6.57
C THR A 664 55.18 -53.29 7.13
N ARG A 665 55.48 -53.75 8.35
CA ARG A 665 54.71 -54.83 9.01
C ARG A 665 53.25 -54.45 9.25
N ILE A 666 52.98 -53.21 9.70
CA ILE A 666 51.61 -52.71 9.91
C ILE A 666 50.85 -52.64 8.57
N LEU A 667 51.49 -52.14 7.51
CA LEU A 667 50.87 -52.06 6.18
C LEU A 667 50.56 -53.44 5.61
N GLU A 668 51.43 -54.43 5.81
CA GLU A 668 51.17 -55.82 5.42
C GLU A 668 49.97 -56.42 6.17
N ALA A 669 49.92 -56.26 7.49
CA ALA A 669 48.82 -56.76 8.32
C ALA A 669 47.46 -56.09 7.96
N VAL A 670 47.46 -54.78 7.69
CA VAL A 670 46.27 -54.05 7.22
C VAL A 670 45.88 -54.50 5.81
N SER A 671 46.85 -54.74 4.92
CA SER A 671 46.60 -55.25 3.57
C SER A 671 45.98 -56.65 3.57
N GLU A 672 46.42 -57.52 4.48
CA GLU A 672 45.84 -58.85 4.68
C GLU A 672 44.39 -58.78 5.18
N ALA A 673 44.12 -57.89 6.15
CA ALA A 673 42.76 -57.62 6.62
C ALA A 673 41.87 -57.04 5.50
N PHE A 674 42.40 -56.16 4.64
CA PHE A 674 41.72 -55.67 3.44
C PHE A 674 41.40 -56.78 2.44
N ALA A 675 42.35 -57.67 2.16
CA ALA A 675 42.13 -58.81 1.28
C ALA A 675 41.02 -59.73 1.84
N HIS A 676 40.97 -59.90 3.15
CA HIS A 676 39.91 -60.65 3.82
C HIS A 676 38.55 -59.94 3.76
N ALA A 677 38.49 -58.64 4.05
CA ALA A 677 37.26 -57.83 3.92
C ALA A 677 36.72 -57.81 2.48
N ASN A 678 37.61 -57.73 1.47
CA ASN A 678 37.22 -57.80 0.06
C ASN A 678 36.65 -59.17 -0.34
N ARG A 679 37.17 -60.27 0.22
CA ARG A 679 36.58 -61.61 0.05
C ARG A 679 35.19 -61.68 0.66
N VAL A 680 35.01 -61.21 1.90
CA VAL A 680 33.70 -61.15 2.57
C VAL A 680 32.71 -60.31 1.76
N ARG A 681 33.16 -59.17 1.23
CA ARG A 681 32.37 -58.28 0.36
C ARG A 681 31.87 -59.00 -0.89
N ALA A 682 32.75 -59.73 -1.58
CA ALA A 682 32.39 -60.46 -2.79
C ALA A 682 31.36 -61.56 -2.52
N VAL A 683 31.50 -62.27 -1.40
CA VAL A 683 30.55 -63.33 -0.98
C VAL A 683 29.19 -62.72 -0.60
N LEU A 684 29.18 -61.63 0.18
CA LEU A 684 27.95 -60.90 0.54
C LEU A 684 27.25 -60.32 -0.70
N GLU A 685 27.97 -59.69 -1.62
CA GLU A 685 27.39 -59.12 -2.86
C GLU A 685 26.81 -60.18 -3.79
N ASN A 686 27.47 -61.33 -3.92
CA ASN A 686 26.92 -62.44 -4.71
C ASN A 686 25.62 -62.98 -4.08
N ARG A 687 25.59 -63.16 -2.76
CA ARG A 687 24.37 -63.60 -2.06
C ARG A 687 23.26 -62.55 -2.12
N ARG A 688 23.62 -61.26 -2.01
CA ARG A 688 22.70 -60.12 -2.16
C ARG A 688 22.03 -60.14 -3.53
N ARG A 689 22.81 -60.30 -4.61
CA ARG A 689 22.27 -60.38 -5.99
C ARG A 689 21.34 -61.58 -6.20
N GLU A 690 21.69 -62.73 -5.64
CA GLU A 690 20.87 -63.94 -5.72
C GLU A 690 19.50 -63.75 -5.03
N LEU A 691 19.50 -63.22 -3.81
CA LEU A 691 18.28 -62.97 -3.04
C LEU A 691 17.44 -61.82 -3.63
N LEU A 692 18.08 -60.71 -4.02
CA LEU A 692 17.43 -59.58 -4.68
C LEU A 692 16.74 -59.98 -5.98
N SER A 693 17.37 -60.82 -6.82
CA SER A 693 16.76 -61.29 -8.06
C SER A 693 15.51 -62.15 -7.82
N ARG A 694 15.51 -62.96 -6.76
CA ARG A 694 14.39 -63.84 -6.43
C ARG A 694 13.24 -63.10 -5.75
N GLU A 695 13.54 -62.21 -4.80
CA GLU A 695 12.55 -61.38 -4.09
C GLU A 695 12.00 -60.26 -4.98
N GLY A 696 12.87 -59.60 -5.75
CA GLY A 696 12.53 -58.48 -6.63
C GLY A 696 11.53 -58.87 -7.72
N LYS A 697 11.60 -60.09 -8.27
CA LYS A 697 10.61 -60.61 -9.24
C LYS A 697 9.19 -60.72 -8.66
N ALA A 698 9.08 -61.25 -7.46
CA ALA A 698 7.77 -61.43 -6.81
C ALA A 698 7.20 -60.09 -6.33
N GLU A 699 8.05 -59.22 -5.79
CA GLU A 699 7.64 -57.89 -5.31
C GLU A 699 7.25 -56.96 -6.47
N PHE A 700 8.03 -56.92 -7.54
CA PHE A 700 7.74 -56.13 -8.74
C PHE A 700 6.37 -56.50 -9.32
N GLY A 701 6.08 -57.80 -9.49
CA GLY A 701 4.79 -58.26 -10.02
C GLY A 701 3.58 -57.83 -9.17
N ALA A 702 3.72 -57.77 -7.84
CA ALA A 702 2.66 -57.30 -6.96
C ALA A 702 2.49 -55.78 -7.01
N GLN A 703 3.59 -55.03 -6.95
CA GLN A 703 3.60 -53.56 -6.95
C GLN A 703 3.17 -52.98 -8.30
N PHE A 704 3.65 -53.55 -9.41
CA PHE A 704 3.27 -53.12 -10.77
C PHE A 704 1.77 -53.32 -11.03
N LYS A 705 1.19 -54.41 -10.48
CA LYS A 705 -0.27 -54.66 -10.55
C LYS A 705 -1.08 -53.65 -9.73
N LEU A 706 -0.63 -53.32 -8.51
CA LEU A 706 -1.27 -52.30 -7.67
C LEU A 706 -1.18 -50.91 -8.32
N TYR A 707 -0.02 -50.57 -8.90
CA TYR A 707 0.15 -49.32 -9.64
C TYR A 707 -0.84 -49.22 -10.82
N GLY A 708 -0.99 -50.30 -11.60
CA GLY A 708 -1.98 -50.37 -12.67
C GLY A 708 -3.42 -50.12 -12.19
N GLN A 709 -3.79 -50.61 -11.00
CA GLN A 709 -5.09 -50.35 -10.38
C GLN A 709 -5.23 -48.90 -9.88
N ALA A 710 -4.17 -48.34 -9.30
CA ALA A 710 -4.14 -46.96 -8.82
C ALA A 710 -4.32 -45.96 -9.98
N VAL A 711 -3.66 -46.19 -11.13
CA VAL A 711 -3.84 -45.40 -12.36
C VAL A 711 -5.31 -45.38 -12.79
N GLN A 712 -5.95 -46.54 -12.87
CA GLN A 712 -7.36 -46.64 -13.27
C GLN A 712 -8.29 -45.91 -12.28
N SER A 713 -8.05 -46.07 -10.97
CA SER A 713 -8.83 -45.38 -9.95
C SER A 713 -8.65 -43.86 -10.00
N ALA A 714 -7.42 -43.38 -10.24
CA ALA A 714 -7.11 -41.97 -10.30
C ALA A 714 -7.76 -41.30 -11.52
N ILE A 715 -7.70 -41.93 -12.70
CA ILE A 715 -8.38 -41.44 -13.92
C ILE A 715 -9.89 -41.29 -13.68
N ALA A 716 -10.51 -42.24 -12.97
CA ALA A 716 -11.94 -42.20 -12.66
C ALA A 716 -12.33 -41.06 -11.70
N LEU A 717 -11.41 -40.63 -10.82
CA LEU A 717 -11.62 -39.57 -9.84
C LEU A 717 -11.29 -38.16 -10.37
N CYS A 718 -10.66 -38.05 -11.55
CA CYS A 718 -10.37 -36.77 -12.16
C CYS A 718 -11.65 -36.13 -12.75
N ASP A 719 -12.15 -35.12 -12.06
CA ASP A 719 -13.31 -34.30 -12.42
C ASP A 719 -12.93 -32.91 -12.96
N THR A 720 -11.65 -32.51 -12.83
CA THR A 720 -11.12 -31.26 -13.41
C THR A 720 -9.81 -31.49 -14.19
N PRO A 721 -9.50 -30.66 -15.21
CA PRO A 721 -8.22 -30.72 -15.93
C PRO A 721 -7.00 -30.61 -15.01
N GLU A 722 -7.09 -29.78 -13.98
CA GLU A 722 -6.02 -29.54 -13.02
C GLU A 722 -5.78 -30.78 -12.13
N ARG A 723 -6.85 -31.48 -11.74
CA ARG A 723 -6.74 -32.77 -11.03
C ARG A 723 -6.14 -33.86 -11.90
N CYS A 724 -6.33 -33.83 -13.23
CA CYS A 724 -5.63 -34.75 -14.12
C CYS A 724 -4.11 -34.54 -14.02
N ASP A 725 -3.64 -33.30 -14.04
CA ASP A 725 -2.21 -32.99 -13.93
C ASP A 725 -1.66 -33.40 -12.55
N GLU A 726 -2.38 -33.09 -11.48
CA GLU A 726 -1.99 -33.45 -10.11
C GLU A 726 -1.87 -34.97 -9.91
N GLN A 727 -2.90 -35.73 -10.32
CA GLN A 727 -2.88 -37.19 -10.20
C GLN A 727 -1.84 -37.82 -11.14
N MET A 728 -1.65 -37.28 -12.34
CA MET A 728 -0.61 -37.73 -13.27
C MET A 728 0.78 -37.52 -12.66
N SER A 729 1.10 -36.31 -12.17
CA SER A 729 2.38 -36.04 -11.51
C SER A 729 2.62 -36.95 -10.33
N ARG A 730 1.61 -37.17 -9.47
CA ARG A 730 1.71 -38.10 -8.34
C ARG A 730 2.01 -39.53 -8.77
N LEU A 731 1.31 -40.02 -9.79
CA LEU A 731 1.53 -41.38 -10.31
C LEU A 731 2.88 -41.49 -11.04
N MET A 732 3.35 -40.44 -11.71
CA MET A 732 4.69 -40.42 -12.31
C MET A 732 5.78 -40.51 -11.25
N VAL A 733 5.65 -39.81 -10.13
CA VAL A 733 6.58 -39.96 -8.99
C VAL A 733 6.54 -41.40 -8.46
N GLN A 734 5.35 -41.99 -8.29
CA GLN A 734 5.26 -43.40 -7.87
C GLN A 734 5.88 -44.37 -8.88
N LEU A 735 5.79 -44.06 -10.18
CA LEU A 735 6.42 -44.86 -11.23
C LEU A 735 7.94 -44.67 -11.25
N GLU A 736 8.44 -43.46 -11.02
CA GLU A 736 9.86 -43.16 -10.85
C GLU A 736 10.43 -43.83 -9.58
N GLU A 737 9.66 -43.87 -8.49
CA GLU A 737 10.00 -44.63 -7.28
C GLU A 737 10.10 -46.13 -7.59
N LEU A 738 9.18 -46.69 -8.39
CA LEU A 738 9.27 -48.07 -8.87
C LEU A 738 10.49 -48.28 -9.78
N GLU A 739 10.77 -47.36 -10.70
CA GLU A 739 11.96 -47.40 -11.57
C GLU A 739 13.25 -47.34 -10.77
N ALA A 740 13.37 -46.43 -9.80
CA ALA A 740 14.54 -46.31 -8.94
C ALA A 740 14.72 -47.58 -8.10
N ARG A 741 13.63 -48.09 -7.53
CA ARG A 741 13.63 -49.26 -6.65
C ARG A 741 14.00 -50.56 -7.37
N PHE A 742 13.63 -50.69 -8.64
CA PHE A 742 13.90 -51.87 -9.46
C PHE A 742 14.94 -51.62 -10.56
N SER A 743 15.69 -50.52 -10.47
CA SER A 743 16.69 -50.08 -11.47
C SER A 743 17.82 -51.09 -11.71
N GLU A 744 18.08 -51.98 -10.76
CA GLU A 744 19.10 -53.04 -10.85
C GLU A 744 18.66 -54.23 -11.75
N PHE A 745 17.42 -54.23 -12.25
CA PHE A 745 16.85 -55.31 -13.08
C PHE A 745 16.46 -54.83 -14.47
N ASP A 746 17.37 -55.00 -15.45
CA ASP A 746 17.17 -54.57 -16.84
C ASP A 746 15.88 -55.10 -17.50
N GLU A 747 15.39 -56.26 -17.07
CA GLU A 747 14.17 -56.89 -17.59
C GLU A 747 12.88 -56.11 -17.26
N PHE A 748 12.86 -55.27 -16.21
CA PHE A 748 11.67 -54.49 -15.81
C PHE A 748 11.62 -53.09 -16.43
N ILE A 749 12.77 -52.54 -16.86
CA ILE A 749 12.88 -51.19 -17.43
C ILE A 749 11.95 -51.03 -18.65
N GLY A 750 11.88 -52.06 -19.50
CA GLY A 750 11.00 -52.06 -20.67
C GLY A 750 9.50 -52.05 -20.34
N GLU A 751 9.08 -52.67 -19.24
CA GLU A 751 7.69 -52.68 -18.79
C GLU A 751 7.28 -51.34 -18.15
N LEU A 752 8.16 -50.76 -17.33
CA LEU A 752 7.94 -49.46 -16.69
C LEU A 752 7.87 -48.32 -17.71
N THR A 753 8.76 -48.32 -18.70
CA THR A 753 8.75 -47.34 -19.79
C THR A 753 7.43 -47.36 -20.56
N ARG A 754 6.94 -48.56 -20.91
CA ARG A 754 5.64 -48.71 -21.58
C ARG A 754 4.49 -48.21 -20.70
N LYS A 755 4.55 -48.50 -19.40
CA LYS A 755 3.52 -48.05 -18.45
C LYS A 755 3.52 -46.52 -18.29
N ARG A 756 4.68 -45.86 -18.34
CA ARG A 756 4.81 -44.40 -18.33
C ARG A 756 4.05 -43.78 -19.50
N GLU A 757 4.29 -44.28 -20.71
CA GLU A 757 3.61 -43.81 -21.93
C GLU A 757 2.08 -43.98 -21.80
N GLU A 758 1.62 -45.15 -21.35
CA GLU A 758 0.19 -45.42 -21.13
C GLU A 758 -0.47 -44.43 -20.15
N VAL A 759 0.23 -44.06 -19.07
CA VAL A 759 -0.29 -43.11 -18.07
C VAL A 759 -0.38 -41.70 -18.65
N TYR A 760 0.67 -41.22 -19.34
CA TYR A 760 0.64 -39.92 -20.01
C TYR A 760 -0.51 -39.82 -21.01
N GLU A 761 -0.69 -40.85 -21.85
CA GLU A 761 -1.75 -40.88 -22.84
C GLU A 761 -3.14 -40.87 -22.19
N ALA A 762 -3.37 -41.71 -21.18
CA ALA A 762 -4.67 -41.83 -20.54
C ALA A 762 -5.10 -40.55 -19.79
N PHE A 763 -4.18 -39.92 -19.05
CA PHE A 763 -4.47 -38.64 -18.38
C PHE A 763 -4.61 -37.49 -19.39
N GLY A 764 -3.82 -37.49 -20.47
CA GLY A 764 -3.95 -36.52 -21.56
C GLY A 764 -5.34 -36.57 -22.22
N GLN A 765 -5.83 -37.77 -22.54
CA GLN A 765 -7.16 -37.97 -23.10
C GLN A 765 -8.27 -37.51 -22.13
N ARG A 766 -8.16 -37.87 -20.84
CA ARG A 766 -9.12 -37.45 -19.81
C ARG A 766 -9.15 -35.93 -19.63
N LYS A 767 -7.98 -35.29 -19.59
CA LYS A 767 -7.83 -33.84 -19.49
C LYS A 767 -8.46 -33.12 -20.67
N GLN A 768 -8.21 -33.60 -21.90
CA GLN A 768 -8.81 -33.02 -23.10
C GLN A 768 -10.34 -33.09 -23.05
N MET A 769 -10.90 -34.23 -22.63
CA MET A 769 -12.35 -34.39 -22.50
C MET A 769 -12.97 -33.38 -21.50
N LEU A 770 -12.31 -33.15 -20.36
CA LEU A 770 -12.76 -32.18 -19.35
C LEU A 770 -12.62 -30.72 -19.82
N LEU A 771 -11.56 -30.41 -20.57
CA LEU A 771 -11.38 -29.08 -21.19
C LEU A 771 -12.47 -28.79 -22.22
N ASP A 772 -12.81 -29.78 -23.06
CA ASP A 772 -13.89 -29.65 -24.04
C ASP A 772 -15.25 -29.45 -23.35
N GLU A 773 -15.51 -30.18 -22.26
CA GLU A 773 -16.73 -30.00 -21.46
C GLU A 773 -16.81 -28.60 -20.84
N ARG A 774 -15.71 -28.13 -20.24
CA ARG A 774 -15.60 -26.78 -19.67
C ARG A 774 -15.82 -25.71 -20.74
N GLY A 775 -15.18 -25.87 -21.91
CA GLY A 775 -15.33 -24.96 -23.05
C GLY A 775 -16.78 -24.88 -23.56
N ARG A 776 -17.47 -26.01 -23.66
CA ARG A 776 -18.91 -26.04 -24.02
C ARG A 776 -19.78 -25.31 -23.00
N ARG A 777 -19.53 -25.50 -21.70
CA ARG A 777 -20.28 -24.79 -20.63
C ARG A 777 -20.07 -23.28 -20.72
N VAL A 778 -18.83 -22.83 -20.86
CA VAL A 778 -18.50 -21.41 -21.03
C VAL A 778 -19.15 -20.83 -22.28
N ALA A 779 -19.12 -21.53 -23.42
CA ALA A 779 -19.77 -21.09 -24.65
C ALA A 779 -21.29 -20.91 -24.48
N ASN A 780 -21.96 -21.81 -23.76
CA ASN A 780 -23.39 -21.71 -23.49
C ASN A 780 -23.73 -20.51 -22.58
N LEU A 781 -22.94 -20.26 -21.54
CA LEU A 781 -23.11 -19.10 -20.65
C LEU A 781 -22.86 -17.79 -21.40
N TRP A 782 -21.83 -17.76 -22.26
CA TRP A 782 -21.52 -16.62 -23.10
C TRP A 782 -22.67 -16.28 -24.06
N GLN A 783 -23.21 -17.27 -24.78
CA GLN A 783 -24.37 -17.07 -25.65
C GLN A 783 -25.63 -16.62 -24.89
N ALA A 784 -25.80 -17.04 -23.63
CA ALA A 784 -26.87 -16.53 -22.78
C ALA A 784 -26.64 -15.05 -22.39
N ALA A 785 -25.40 -14.70 -22.04
CA ALA A 785 -25.00 -13.33 -21.72
C ALA A 785 -25.21 -12.38 -22.92
N GLU A 786 -24.81 -12.79 -24.13
CA GLU A 786 -25.01 -11.99 -25.35
C GLU A 786 -26.49 -11.70 -25.63
N ARG A 787 -27.36 -12.71 -25.50
CA ARG A 787 -28.80 -12.54 -25.65
C ARG A 787 -29.38 -11.56 -24.62
N ILE A 788 -28.92 -11.63 -23.37
CA ILE A 788 -29.34 -10.68 -22.33
C ILE A 788 -28.85 -9.27 -22.67
N VAL A 789 -27.60 -9.08 -23.07
CA VAL A 789 -27.07 -7.77 -23.48
C VAL A 789 -27.92 -7.15 -24.58
N THR A 790 -28.24 -7.90 -25.64
CA THR A 790 -29.11 -7.39 -26.72
C THR A 790 -30.49 -6.98 -26.21
N GLY A 791 -31.07 -7.77 -25.30
CA GLY A 791 -32.34 -7.43 -24.64
C GLY A 791 -32.25 -6.18 -23.76
N LEU A 792 -31.15 -6.03 -23.01
CA LEU A 792 -30.87 -4.87 -22.18
C LEU A 792 -30.75 -3.60 -23.04
N SER A 793 -30.03 -3.65 -24.17
CA SER A 793 -29.90 -2.51 -25.09
C SER A 793 -31.25 -2.06 -25.63
N ARG A 794 -32.12 -3.01 -26.04
CA ARG A 794 -33.45 -2.68 -26.57
C ARG A 794 -34.35 -2.03 -25.51
N ARG A 795 -34.35 -2.57 -24.29
CA ARG A 795 -35.13 -2.02 -23.17
C ARG A 795 -34.57 -0.70 -22.66
N ALA A 796 -33.25 -0.52 -22.68
CA ALA A 796 -32.60 0.74 -22.34
C ALA A 796 -33.07 1.91 -23.25
N ALA A 797 -33.40 1.62 -24.51
CA ALA A 797 -33.86 2.63 -25.46
C ALA A 797 -35.26 3.20 -25.16
N SER A 798 -36.10 2.51 -24.37
CA SER A 798 -37.48 2.94 -24.08
C SER A 798 -37.61 3.90 -22.89
N PHE A 799 -36.56 4.09 -22.09
CA PHE A 799 -36.61 5.00 -20.94
C PHE A 799 -36.58 6.47 -21.39
N ALA A 800 -37.30 7.33 -20.66
CA ALA A 800 -37.48 8.74 -21.02
C ALA A 800 -36.57 9.67 -20.22
N THR A 801 -36.04 9.22 -19.07
CA THR A 801 -35.17 10.02 -18.20
C THR A 801 -33.89 9.28 -17.80
N ALA A 802 -32.84 10.04 -17.51
CA ALA A 802 -31.57 9.48 -17.05
C ALA A 802 -31.70 8.74 -15.71
N ASP A 803 -32.60 9.19 -14.82
CA ASP A 803 -32.80 8.57 -13.51
C ASP A 803 -33.45 7.18 -13.63
N GLU A 804 -34.48 7.04 -14.48
CA GLU A 804 -35.10 5.74 -14.77
C GLU A 804 -34.11 4.76 -15.41
N LEU A 805 -33.31 5.25 -16.37
CA LEU A 805 -32.29 4.44 -17.05
C LEU A 805 -31.19 3.99 -16.08
N ASN A 806 -30.75 4.87 -15.19
CA ASN A 806 -29.77 4.52 -14.16
C ASN A 806 -30.35 3.54 -13.12
N ALA A 807 -31.61 3.70 -12.71
CA ALA A 807 -32.28 2.78 -11.79
C ALA A 807 -32.40 1.36 -12.39
N TYR A 808 -32.71 1.28 -13.68
CA TYR A 808 -32.74 0.02 -14.45
C TYR A 808 -31.37 -0.69 -14.44
N PHE A 809 -30.28 0.00 -14.79
CA PHE A 809 -28.94 -0.59 -14.77
C PHE A 809 -28.39 -0.85 -13.35
N ALA A 810 -28.97 -0.23 -12.32
CA ALA A 810 -28.60 -0.47 -10.94
C ALA A 810 -29.25 -1.74 -10.35
N SER A 811 -30.53 -1.99 -10.68
CA SER A 811 -31.38 -2.92 -9.91
C SER A 811 -32.21 -3.93 -10.71
N ASP A 812 -32.21 -3.88 -12.05
CA ASP A 812 -33.00 -4.84 -12.83
C ASP A 812 -32.45 -6.27 -12.76
N ALA A 813 -33.36 -7.24 -12.66
CA ALA A 813 -33.05 -8.66 -12.52
C ALA A 813 -32.21 -9.21 -13.68
N MET A 814 -32.38 -8.71 -14.91
CA MET A 814 -31.59 -9.14 -16.07
C MET A 814 -30.16 -8.60 -16.02
N VAL A 815 -29.94 -7.41 -15.44
CA VAL A 815 -28.60 -6.84 -15.24
C VAL A 815 -27.86 -7.62 -14.15
N LEU A 816 -28.56 -7.95 -13.06
CA LEU A 816 -28.02 -8.83 -12.02
C LEU A 816 -27.70 -10.22 -12.58
N LYS A 817 -28.59 -10.78 -13.40
CA LYS A 817 -28.37 -12.09 -14.04
C LYS A 817 -27.17 -12.06 -14.98
N LEU A 818 -26.95 -10.96 -15.70
CA LEU A 818 -25.79 -10.81 -16.57
C LEU A 818 -24.47 -10.77 -15.77
N ARG A 819 -24.43 -10.08 -14.63
CA ARG A 819 -23.27 -10.10 -13.73
C ARG A 819 -23.01 -11.50 -13.18
N GLU A 820 -24.06 -12.19 -12.75
CA GLU A 820 -23.98 -13.59 -12.28
C GLU A 820 -23.46 -14.54 -13.37
N LEU A 821 -23.85 -14.36 -14.63
CA LEU A 821 -23.32 -15.15 -15.75
C LEU A 821 -21.82 -14.87 -15.98
N GLY A 822 -21.39 -13.61 -15.87
CA GLY A 822 -19.97 -13.25 -15.90
C GLY A 822 -19.18 -13.92 -14.78
N GLU A 823 -19.69 -13.88 -13.55
CA GLU A 823 -19.09 -14.57 -12.40
C GLU A 823 -18.98 -16.08 -12.62
N ARG A 824 -20.05 -16.75 -13.08
CA ARG A 824 -20.02 -18.19 -13.41
C ARG A 824 -19.02 -18.54 -14.53
N ILE A 825 -18.84 -17.67 -15.52
CA ILE A 825 -17.82 -17.86 -16.57
C ILE A 825 -16.42 -17.73 -15.96
N SER A 826 -16.23 -16.78 -15.03
CA SER A 826 -14.98 -16.63 -14.28
C SER A 826 -14.67 -17.84 -13.39
N GLU A 827 -15.68 -18.40 -12.71
CA GLU A 827 -15.55 -19.62 -11.90
C GLU A 827 -15.13 -20.84 -12.74
N LEU A 828 -15.51 -20.86 -14.02
CA LEU A 828 -15.08 -21.89 -14.99
C LEU A 828 -13.70 -21.60 -15.61
N GLY A 829 -13.01 -20.53 -15.21
CA GLY A 829 -11.64 -20.22 -15.59
C GLY A 829 -11.44 -19.46 -16.91
N ASP A 830 -12.51 -18.94 -17.54
CA ASP A 830 -12.41 -18.08 -18.75
C ASP A 830 -12.59 -16.61 -18.37
N THR A 831 -11.53 -16.00 -17.84
CA THR A 831 -11.54 -14.61 -17.36
C THR A 831 -11.76 -13.60 -18.49
N VAL A 832 -11.26 -13.88 -19.70
CA VAL A 832 -11.39 -13.00 -20.87
C VAL A 832 -12.85 -12.81 -21.24
N LYS A 833 -13.63 -13.90 -21.36
CA LYS A 833 -15.06 -13.78 -21.64
C LYS A 833 -15.84 -13.16 -20.49
N SER A 834 -15.46 -13.41 -19.24
CA SER A 834 -16.08 -12.73 -18.10
C SER A 834 -15.91 -11.20 -18.18
N GLU A 835 -14.68 -10.73 -18.44
CA GLU A 835 -14.38 -9.32 -18.62
C GLU A 835 -15.09 -8.72 -19.84
N GLU A 836 -15.23 -9.48 -20.91
CA GLU A 836 -15.96 -9.04 -22.10
C GLU A 836 -17.47 -8.86 -21.81
N VAL A 837 -18.09 -9.73 -20.98
CA VAL A 837 -19.48 -9.56 -20.51
C VAL A 837 -19.62 -8.24 -19.74
N GLN A 838 -18.72 -7.97 -18.78
CA GLN A 838 -18.74 -6.75 -17.97
C GLN A 838 -18.53 -5.49 -18.83
N SER A 839 -17.60 -5.57 -19.79
CA SER A 839 -17.32 -4.49 -20.74
C SER A 839 -18.52 -4.19 -21.64
N LYS A 840 -19.19 -5.22 -22.18
CA LYS A 840 -20.43 -5.08 -22.96
C LYS A 840 -21.55 -4.45 -22.14
N LEU A 841 -21.71 -4.82 -20.87
CA LEU A 841 -22.69 -4.20 -19.97
C LEU A 841 -22.41 -2.70 -19.76
N LYS A 842 -21.14 -2.34 -19.50
CA LYS A 842 -20.71 -0.95 -19.32
C LYS A 842 -20.93 -0.12 -20.59
N SER A 843 -20.53 -0.63 -21.76
CA SER A 843 -20.76 0.03 -23.04
C SER A 843 -22.24 0.27 -23.28
N THR A 844 -23.07 -0.77 -23.08
CA THR A 844 -24.53 -0.68 -23.28
C THR A 844 -25.16 0.43 -22.44
N ARG A 845 -24.73 0.60 -21.18
CA ARG A 845 -25.20 1.69 -20.32
C ARG A 845 -24.78 3.07 -20.85
N GLN A 846 -23.51 3.21 -21.25
CA GLN A 846 -22.98 4.47 -21.77
C GLN A 846 -23.65 4.88 -23.08
N ASP A 847 -23.84 3.93 -24.00
CA ASP A 847 -24.48 4.16 -25.29
C ASP A 847 -25.95 4.52 -25.13
N ALA A 848 -26.66 3.86 -24.19
CA ALA A 848 -28.04 4.22 -23.88
C ALA A 848 -28.18 5.63 -23.29
N LEU A 849 -27.26 6.05 -22.39
CA LEU A 849 -27.27 7.39 -21.82
C LEU A 849 -27.00 8.48 -22.88
N ARG A 850 -26.07 8.22 -23.80
CA ARG A 850 -25.79 9.12 -24.94
C ARG A 850 -27.00 9.23 -25.86
N ALA A 851 -27.56 8.10 -26.29
CA ALA A 851 -28.73 8.10 -27.17
C ALA A 851 -29.96 8.79 -26.53
N LEU A 852 -30.13 8.67 -25.22
CA LEU A 852 -31.18 9.39 -24.49
C LEU A 852 -30.94 10.90 -24.48
N ARG A 853 -29.71 11.33 -24.23
CA ARG A 853 -29.34 12.75 -24.26
C ARG A 853 -29.57 13.36 -25.64
N ASP A 854 -29.09 12.69 -26.68
CA ASP A 854 -29.27 13.14 -28.06
C ASP A 854 -30.76 13.27 -28.41
N ARG A 855 -31.60 12.34 -27.94
CA ARG A 855 -33.05 12.39 -28.13
C ARG A 855 -33.70 13.57 -27.38
N LEU A 856 -33.30 13.82 -26.13
CA LEU A 856 -33.81 14.95 -25.34
C LEU A 856 -33.38 16.30 -25.92
N ASP A 857 -32.19 16.38 -26.52
CA ASP A 857 -31.68 17.60 -27.15
C ASP A 857 -32.35 17.89 -28.51
N LEU A 858 -32.77 16.86 -29.26
CA LEU A 858 -33.30 16.99 -30.63
C LEU A 858 -34.83 17.08 -30.76
N PHE A 859 -35.60 16.46 -29.86
CA PHE A 859 -37.05 16.32 -29.98
C PHE A 859 -37.82 17.26 -29.01
N GLU A 860 -38.83 17.97 -29.51
CA GLU A 860 -39.66 18.92 -28.72
C GLU A 860 -41.13 18.45 -28.71
N GLY A 861 -41.67 18.08 -27.54
CA GLY A 861 -43.11 17.78 -27.38
C GLY A 861 -43.58 16.36 -27.74
N GLY A 862 -42.66 15.42 -28.00
CA GLY A 862 -42.94 14.03 -28.40
C GLY A 862 -41.96 13.52 -29.46
N ALA A 863 -42.13 12.28 -29.92
CA ALA A 863 -41.24 11.66 -30.93
C ALA A 863 -41.45 12.18 -32.37
N ASP A 864 -42.45 13.04 -32.60
CA ASP A 864 -42.92 13.38 -33.94
C ASP A 864 -42.39 14.74 -34.46
N LEU A 865 -41.64 15.49 -33.64
CA LEU A 865 -41.21 16.85 -33.96
C LEU A 865 -39.74 17.10 -33.59
N ILE A 866 -38.88 17.25 -34.60
CA ILE A 866 -37.46 17.59 -34.44
C ILE A 866 -37.27 19.11 -34.53
N LYS A 867 -36.54 19.69 -33.59
CA LYS A 867 -36.21 21.12 -33.54
C LYS A 867 -34.74 21.35 -33.88
N LEU A 868 -34.50 21.96 -35.04
CA LEU A 868 -33.15 22.39 -35.45
C LEU A 868 -33.14 23.92 -35.53
N GLY A 869 -32.62 24.55 -34.48
CA GLY A 869 -32.66 26.01 -34.31
C GLY A 869 -34.09 26.53 -34.19
N LYS A 870 -34.54 27.31 -35.18
CA LYS A 870 -35.88 27.92 -35.24
C LYS A 870 -36.89 27.10 -36.06
N HIS A 871 -36.44 26.05 -36.74
CA HIS A 871 -37.26 25.26 -37.65
C HIS A 871 -37.73 23.97 -36.98
N ARG A 872 -38.98 23.59 -37.26
CA ARG A 872 -39.61 22.37 -36.77
C ARG A 872 -39.92 21.45 -37.95
N PHE A 873 -39.55 20.18 -37.82
CA PHE A 873 -39.76 19.16 -38.84
C PHE A 873 -40.63 18.05 -38.24
N THR A 874 -41.72 17.72 -38.90
CA THR A 874 -42.53 16.54 -38.58
C THR A 874 -41.86 15.29 -39.11
N VAL A 875 -41.67 14.30 -38.25
CA VAL A 875 -41.02 13.03 -38.60
C VAL A 875 -42.10 12.00 -38.94
N ASN A 876 -42.07 11.46 -40.16
CA ASN A 876 -42.89 10.31 -40.50
C ASN A 876 -42.21 9.04 -39.94
N THR A 877 -42.84 8.42 -38.95
CA THR A 877 -42.33 7.22 -38.26
C THR A 877 -42.92 5.92 -38.83
N GLN A 878 -43.76 6.00 -39.88
CA GLN A 878 -44.28 4.81 -40.55
C GLN A 878 -43.16 4.09 -41.31
N PRO A 879 -43.03 2.75 -41.17
CA PRO A 879 -42.11 1.98 -41.99
C PRO A 879 -42.53 2.07 -43.47
N LEU A 880 -41.55 2.32 -44.35
CA LEU A 880 -41.73 2.33 -45.80
C LEU A 880 -41.90 0.89 -46.29
N GLU A 881 -43.11 0.50 -46.64
CA GLU A 881 -43.46 -0.84 -47.12
C GLU A 881 -44.15 -0.73 -48.48
N LEU A 882 -43.74 -1.60 -49.40
CA LEU A 882 -44.37 -1.74 -50.71
C LEU A 882 -45.61 -2.64 -50.56
N THR A 883 -46.80 -2.11 -50.83
CA THR A 883 -48.06 -2.82 -50.64
C THR A 883 -48.92 -2.76 -51.90
N ALA A 884 -49.65 -3.84 -52.18
CA ALA A 884 -50.65 -3.86 -53.24
C ALA A 884 -51.98 -3.35 -52.66
N VAL A 885 -52.50 -2.24 -53.18
CA VAL A 885 -53.70 -1.57 -52.69
C VAL A 885 -54.76 -1.47 -53.78
N PRO A 886 -56.06 -1.57 -53.45
CA PRO A 886 -57.13 -1.33 -54.41
C PRO A 886 -57.09 0.11 -54.94
N HIS A 887 -57.18 0.27 -56.26
CA HIS A 887 -57.23 1.55 -56.94
C HIS A 887 -58.31 1.50 -58.05
N GLY A 888 -59.53 1.91 -57.69
CA GLY A 888 -60.71 1.72 -58.54
C GLY A 888 -61.04 0.23 -58.75
N ASP A 889 -61.22 -0.18 -60.00
CA ASP A 889 -61.48 -1.58 -60.38
C ASP A 889 -60.19 -2.39 -60.61
N THR A 890 -59.03 -1.83 -60.25
CA THR A 890 -57.69 -2.44 -60.41
C THR A 890 -56.90 -2.48 -59.12
N ILE A 891 -55.82 -3.27 -59.07
CA ILE A 891 -54.85 -3.26 -57.96
C ILE A 891 -53.62 -2.44 -58.38
N ALA A 892 -53.14 -1.57 -57.51
CA ALA A 892 -51.94 -0.76 -57.69
C ALA A 892 -50.91 -1.04 -56.59
N ILE A 893 -49.64 -0.77 -56.87
CA ILE A 893 -48.55 -0.83 -55.90
C ILE A 893 -48.39 0.55 -55.27
N GLY A 894 -48.48 0.63 -53.95
CA GLY A 894 -48.23 1.84 -53.15
C GLY A 894 -47.05 1.67 -52.20
N ILE A 895 -46.42 2.77 -51.80
CA ILE A 895 -45.41 2.78 -50.72
C ILE A 895 -45.99 3.55 -49.53
N SER A 896 -46.15 2.87 -48.39
CA SER A 896 -46.69 3.47 -47.15
C SER A 896 -45.89 4.70 -46.73
N GLY A 897 -46.56 5.76 -46.30
CA GLY A 897 -45.90 7.01 -45.89
C GLY A 897 -45.41 7.90 -47.05
N THR A 898 -45.72 7.56 -48.31
CA THR A 898 -45.45 8.38 -49.49
C THR A 898 -46.70 8.49 -50.38
N ASP A 899 -46.70 9.44 -51.31
CA ASP A 899 -47.78 9.61 -52.30
C ASP A 899 -47.60 8.72 -53.55
N PHE A 900 -46.70 7.72 -53.51
CA PHE A 900 -46.39 6.89 -54.66
C PHE A 900 -47.46 5.80 -54.86
N ILE A 901 -48.09 5.78 -56.05
CA ILE A 901 -49.07 4.77 -56.49
C ILE A 901 -48.80 4.40 -57.96
N ALA A 902 -48.72 3.11 -58.28
CA ALA A 902 -48.49 2.60 -59.64
C ALA A 902 -49.43 1.41 -59.97
N PRO A 903 -50.37 1.53 -60.92
CA PRO A 903 -51.28 0.43 -61.30
C PRO A 903 -50.55 -0.81 -61.84
N ILE A 904 -51.00 -2.01 -61.47
CA ILE A 904 -50.47 -3.26 -62.04
C ILE A 904 -51.17 -3.54 -63.38
N VAL A 905 -50.41 -3.47 -64.47
CA VAL A 905 -50.89 -3.60 -65.87
C VAL A 905 -50.57 -4.94 -66.52
N ASP A 906 -50.10 -5.92 -65.73
CA ASP A 906 -49.77 -7.25 -66.25
C ASP A 906 -51.03 -8.03 -66.67
N ALA A 907 -51.00 -8.55 -67.90
CA ALA A 907 -52.15 -9.21 -68.50
C ALA A 907 -52.47 -10.56 -67.86
N GLU A 908 -51.47 -11.27 -67.33
CA GLU A 908 -51.67 -12.56 -66.66
C GLU A 908 -52.26 -12.32 -65.25
N PHE A 909 -51.78 -11.31 -64.53
CA PHE A 909 -52.34 -10.90 -63.25
C PHE A 909 -53.80 -10.43 -63.38
N ALA A 910 -54.14 -9.68 -64.44
CA ALA A 910 -55.51 -9.25 -64.70
C ALA A 910 -56.50 -10.43 -64.86
N THR A 911 -56.05 -11.60 -65.33
CA THR A 911 -56.91 -12.79 -65.40
C THR A 911 -57.38 -13.31 -64.03
N THR A 912 -56.73 -12.89 -62.94
CA THR A 912 -57.08 -13.26 -61.56
C THR A 912 -58.09 -12.31 -60.92
N GLN A 913 -58.57 -11.29 -61.64
CA GLN A 913 -59.55 -10.31 -61.18
C GLN A 913 -60.78 -10.90 -60.45
N PRO A 914 -61.38 -12.03 -60.87
CA PRO A 914 -62.50 -12.63 -60.16
C PRO A 914 -62.21 -12.99 -58.70
N TYR A 915 -60.94 -13.18 -58.34
CA TYR A 915 -60.49 -13.58 -57.02
C TYR A 915 -59.97 -12.41 -56.17
N TRP A 916 -59.83 -11.20 -56.72
CA TRP A 916 -59.27 -10.05 -55.97
C TRP A 916 -60.12 -9.60 -54.78
N SER A 917 -61.41 -9.91 -54.78
CA SER A 917 -62.33 -9.65 -53.66
C SER A 917 -62.48 -10.84 -52.71
N GLN A 918 -61.82 -11.97 -53.00
CA GLN A 918 -61.89 -13.18 -52.19
C GLN A 918 -60.95 -13.04 -50.99
N GLN A 919 -61.51 -13.06 -49.78
CA GLN A 919 -60.74 -12.91 -48.54
C GLN A 919 -60.07 -14.20 -48.07
N ILE A 920 -60.67 -15.35 -48.37
CA ILE A 920 -60.19 -16.69 -47.97
C ILE A 920 -60.45 -17.70 -49.08
N VAL A 921 -59.56 -18.69 -49.22
CA VAL A 921 -59.60 -19.66 -50.33
C VAL A 921 -60.83 -20.58 -50.29
N SER A 922 -61.35 -20.84 -49.09
CA SER A 922 -62.44 -21.79 -48.83
C SER A 922 -63.85 -21.23 -49.08
N GLU A 923 -63.99 -19.96 -49.46
CA GLU A 923 -65.29 -19.32 -49.67
C GLU A 923 -65.31 -18.42 -50.89
N THR A 924 -66.38 -18.51 -51.67
CA THR A 924 -66.75 -17.55 -52.69
C THR A 924 -68.23 -17.21 -52.55
N PRO A 925 -68.76 -16.17 -53.23
CA PRO A 925 -70.20 -15.91 -53.22
C PRO A 925 -71.07 -17.09 -53.70
N GLU A 926 -70.47 -18.07 -54.38
CA GLU A 926 -71.16 -19.24 -54.93
C GLU A 926 -70.87 -20.55 -54.16
N VAL A 927 -69.82 -20.58 -53.32
CA VAL A 927 -69.37 -21.80 -52.63
C VAL A 927 -69.15 -21.51 -51.15
N TYR A 928 -69.92 -22.20 -50.31
CA TYR A 928 -69.82 -22.09 -48.86
C TYR A 928 -68.66 -22.93 -48.29
N ARG A 929 -68.03 -22.47 -47.20
CA ARG A 929 -66.85 -23.11 -46.57
C ARG A 929 -67.07 -24.57 -46.19
N GLY A 930 -68.24 -24.91 -45.65
CA GLY A 930 -68.55 -26.30 -45.27
C GLY A 930 -68.63 -27.22 -46.49
N GLU A 931 -69.13 -26.72 -47.62
CA GLU A 931 -69.18 -27.47 -48.88
C GLU A 931 -67.79 -27.68 -49.48
N TYR A 932 -66.96 -26.62 -49.47
CA TYR A 932 -65.57 -26.69 -49.91
C TYR A 932 -64.77 -27.70 -49.08
N LEU A 933 -64.90 -27.65 -47.75
CA LEU A 933 -64.23 -28.58 -46.83
C LEU A 933 -64.65 -30.03 -47.06
N ALA A 934 -65.96 -30.29 -47.24
CA ALA A 934 -66.46 -31.62 -47.55
C ALA A 934 -65.93 -32.14 -48.89
N ALA A 935 -65.87 -31.28 -49.92
CA ALA A 935 -65.34 -31.64 -51.23
C ALA A 935 -63.84 -31.96 -51.18
N CYS A 936 -63.03 -31.17 -50.47
CA CYS A 936 -61.60 -31.44 -50.29
C CYS A 936 -61.35 -32.81 -49.65
N ILE A 937 -62.09 -33.15 -48.59
CA ILE A 937 -61.96 -34.44 -47.90
C ILE A 937 -62.37 -35.59 -48.83
N LEU A 938 -63.45 -35.42 -49.59
CA LEU A 938 -63.89 -36.42 -50.56
C LEU A 938 -62.84 -36.64 -51.67
N PHE A 939 -62.34 -35.57 -52.28
CA PHE A 939 -61.36 -35.67 -53.36
C PHE A 939 -60.00 -36.22 -52.90
N ASP A 940 -59.58 -35.89 -51.69
CA ASP A 940 -58.37 -36.50 -51.11
C ASP A 940 -58.58 -37.98 -50.79
N ALA A 941 -59.78 -38.38 -50.34
CA ALA A 941 -60.11 -39.78 -50.15
C ALA A 941 -60.24 -40.57 -51.46
N GLU A 942 -60.71 -39.95 -52.54
CA GLU A 942 -60.72 -40.53 -53.90
C GLU A 942 -59.31 -40.70 -54.47
N ALA A 943 -58.42 -39.75 -54.17
CA ALA A 943 -57.03 -39.77 -54.61
C ALA A 943 -56.08 -40.49 -53.63
N GLU A 944 -56.60 -41.07 -52.55
CA GLU A 944 -55.88 -41.72 -51.45
C GLU A 944 -54.75 -40.87 -50.84
N ARG A 945 -54.98 -39.55 -50.71
CA ARG A 945 -54.04 -38.59 -50.14
C ARG A 945 -54.26 -38.40 -48.63
N GLY A 946 -53.17 -38.14 -47.92
CA GLY A 946 -53.22 -37.85 -46.47
C GLY A 946 -53.72 -39.01 -45.61
N GLY A 947 -53.65 -40.25 -46.11
CA GLY A 947 -54.15 -41.44 -45.42
C GLY A 947 -55.68 -41.57 -45.42
N LEU A 948 -56.40 -40.70 -46.14
CA LEU A 948 -57.84 -40.80 -46.34
C LEU A 948 -58.13 -41.77 -47.49
N THR A 949 -59.12 -42.63 -47.32
CA THR A 949 -59.62 -43.51 -48.38
C THR A 949 -61.14 -43.50 -48.36
N ILE A 950 -61.76 -43.77 -49.51
CA ILE A 950 -63.24 -43.92 -49.57
C ILE A 950 -63.74 -44.98 -48.60
N ALA A 951 -63.01 -46.11 -48.49
CA ALA A 951 -63.35 -47.15 -47.52
C ALA A 951 -63.28 -46.64 -46.06
N GLY A 952 -62.27 -45.83 -45.74
CA GLY A 952 -62.14 -45.18 -44.44
C GLY A 952 -63.26 -44.18 -44.15
N LEU A 953 -63.70 -43.41 -45.15
CA LEU A 953 -64.85 -42.50 -45.00
C LEU A 953 -66.17 -43.28 -44.77
N VAL A 954 -66.38 -44.39 -45.48
CA VAL A 954 -67.57 -45.25 -45.27
C VAL A 954 -67.56 -45.88 -43.88
N ALA A 955 -66.38 -46.28 -43.37
CA ALA A 955 -66.25 -46.77 -42.00
C ALA A 955 -66.59 -45.68 -40.98
N ALA A 956 -66.03 -44.48 -41.16
CA ALA A 956 -66.29 -43.34 -40.29
C ALA A 956 -67.75 -42.84 -40.33
N GLU A 957 -68.48 -43.03 -41.44
CA GLU A 957 -69.91 -42.73 -41.55
C GLU A 957 -70.78 -43.66 -40.67
N ARG A 958 -70.38 -44.93 -40.56
CA ARG A 958 -71.13 -45.94 -39.78
C ARG A 958 -70.94 -45.78 -38.28
N GLU A 959 -69.84 -45.15 -37.86
CA GLU A 959 -69.57 -44.86 -36.46
C GLU A 959 -70.26 -43.55 -36.03
N PRO A 960 -71.01 -43.53 -34.91
CA PRO A 960 -71.67 -42.32 -34.43
C PRO A 960 -70.68 -41.17 -34.20
N GLY A 961 -70.75 -40.12 -35.01
CA GLY A 961 -69.86 -38.96 -34.93
C GLY A 961 -68.48 -39.14 -35.56
N GLY A 962 -68.17 -40.31 -36.15
CA GLY A 962 -66.85 -40.61 -36.72
C GLY A 962 -66.45 -39.66 -37.84
N LEU A 963 -67.36 -39.35 -38.77
CA LEU A 963 -67.10 -38.35 -39.83
C LEU A 963 -66.83 -36.95 -39.29
N LEU A 964 -67.54 -36.52 -38.25
CA LEU A 964 -67.34 -35.19 -37.66
C LEU A 964 -65.96 -35.07 -37.03
N GLU A 965 -65.48 -36.12 -36.36
CA GLU A 965 -64.14 -36.13 -35.78
C GLU A 965 -63.04 -36.13 -36.85
N LEU A 966 -63.26 -36.84 -37.97
CA LEU A 966 -62.36 -36.82 -39.12
C LEU A 966 -62.30 -35.43 -39.76
N VAL A 967 -63.45 -34.80 -40.02
CA VAL A 967 -63.53 -33.44 -40.60
C VAL A 967 -62.82 -32.43 -39.70
N ARG A 968 -63.03 -32.52 -38.38
CA ARG A 968 -62.34 -31.64 -37.40
C ARG A 968 -60.83 -31.78 -37.45
N ARG A 969 -60.34 -33.02 -37.52
CA ARG A 969 -58.89 -33.28 -37.63
C ARG A 969 -58.34 -32.70 -38.93
N TYR A 970 -59.04 -32.91 -40.04
CA TYR A 970 -58.63 -32.40 -41.34
C TYR A 970 -58.64 -30.87 -41.43
N ALA A 971 -59.64 -30.22 -40.82
CA ALA A 971 -59.73 -28.77 -40.76
C ALA A 971 -58.67 -28.14 -39.83
N ALA A 972 -58.25 -28.84 -38.76
CA ALA A 972 -57.26 -28.34 -37.81
C ALA A 972 -55.90 -28.04 -38.47
N ASP A 973 -55.50 -28.85 -39.45
CA ASP A 973 -54.26 -28.67 -40.21
C ASP A 973 -54.37 -27.53 -41.25
N ARG A 974 -55.58 -26.97 -41.46
CA ARG A 974 -55.92 -25.94 -42.45
C ARG A 974 -56.46 -24.67 -41.81
N TYR A 975 -55.82 -24.23 -40.73
CA TYR A 975 -56.25 -23.04 -39.96
C TYR A 975 -56.34 -21.74 -40.77
N GLN A 976 -55.60 -21.63 -41.90
CA GLN A 976 -55.64 -20.46 -42.79
C GLN A 976 -56.91 -20.40 -43.67
N GLU A 977 -57.68 -21.48 -43.75
CA GLU A 977 -58.92 -21.58 -44.54
C GLU A 977 -60.16 -21.11 -43.74
N GLY A 978 -60.00 -20.58 -42.53
CA GLY A 978 -61.07 -19.85 -41.83
C GLY A 978 -62.27 -20.67 -41.36
N TYR A 979 -62.09 -21.96 -41.03
CA TYR A 979 -63.16 -22.83 -40.54
C TYR A 979 -63.49 -22.59 -39.07
N GLU A 980 -64.73 -22.18 -38.81
CA GLU A 980 -65.32 -22.14 -37.47
C GLU A 980 -65.87 -23.51 -37.03
N ARG A 981 -65.39 -23.98 -35.88
CA ARG A 981 -65.76 -25.26 -35.27
C ARG A 981 -67.18 -25.20 -34.69
N GLY A 982 -67.97 -26.23 -34.91
CA GLY A 982 -69.39 -26.31 -34.59
C GLY A 982 -70.32 -25.85 -35.72
N VAL A 983 -69.81 -25.10 -36.70
CA VAL A 983 -70.57 -24.60 -37.86
C VAL A 983 -70.09 -25.32 -39.11
N HIS A 984 -68.88 -25.03 -39.57
CA HIS A 984 -68.41 -25.53 -40.88
C HIS A 984 -68.02 -27.01 -40.84
N ASP A 985 -67.49 -27.51 -39.72
CA ASP A 985 -67.15 -28.93 -39.53
C ASP A 985 -68.41 -29.81 -39.42
N ALA A 986 -69.45 -29.30 -38.76
CA ALA A 986 -70.74 -29.95 -38.63
C ALA A 986 -71.46 -30.01 -39.98
N ASP A 987 -71.52 -28.88 -40.70
CA ASP A 987 -72.11 -28.81 -42.04
C ASP A 987 -71.33 -29.69 -43.02
N ALA A 988 -69.99 -29.61 -43.02
CA ALA A 988 -69.15 -30.43 -43.88
C ALA A 988 -69.31 -31.93 -43.59
N ALA A 989 -69.40 -32.34 -42.31
CA ALA A 989 -69.65 -33.74 -41.97
C ALA A 989 -71.04 -34.23 -42.42
N ALA A 990 -72.07 -33.37 -42.33
CA ALA A 990 -73.41 -33.68 -42.80
C ALA A 990 -73.46 -33.83 -44.33
N ILE A 991 -72.82 -32.91 -45.05
CA ILE A 991 -72.69 -32.94 -46.51
C ILE A 991 -71.89 -34.18 -46.92
N LEU A 992 -70.69 -34.38 -46.35
CA LEU A 992 -69.81 -35.50 -46.64
C LEU A 992 -70.48 -36.85 -46.35
N GLY A 993 -71.26 -36.97 -45.27
CA GLY A 993 -72.03 -38.17 -44.98
C GLY A 993 -72.98 -38.52 -46.14
N LYS A 994 -73.77 -37.56 -46.63
CA LYS A 994 -74.64 -37.78 -47.81
C LYS A 994 -73.85 -38.13 -49.06
N LEU A 995 -72.70 -37.48 -49.28
CA LEU A 995 -71.85 -37.74 -50.45
C LEU A 995 -71.23 -39.14 -50.39
N VAL A 996 -70.80 -39.59 -49.22
CA VAL A 996 -70.26 -40.95 -48.99
C VAL A 996 -71.35 -42.00 -49.17
N THR A 997 -72.56 -41.79 -48.64
CA THR A 997 -73.69 -42.70 -48.89
C THR A 997 -74.05 -42.75 -50.39
N LEU A 998 -74.04 -41.61 -51.09
CA LEU A 998 -74.30 -41.54 -52.53
C LEU A 998 -73.20 -42.25 -53.33
N HIS A 999 -71.93 -42.05 -52.97
CA HIS A 999 -70.80 -42.73 -53.56
C HIS A 999 -70.87 -44.26 -53.34
N ALA A 1000 -71.26 -44.70 -52.14
CA ALA A 1000 -71.42 -46.12 -51.78
C ALA A 1000 -72.67 -46.78 -52.39
N SER A 1001 -73.75 -46.04 -52.62
CA SER A 1001 -74.98 -46.57 -53.24
C SER A 1001 -74.90 -46.59 -54.77
N ALA A 1002 -74.16 -45.65 -55.36
CA ALA A 1002 -73.95 -45.60 -56.79
C ALA A 1002 -72.86 -46.58 -57.28
N SER A 1003 -72.07 -47.18 -56.37
CA SER A 1003 -71.21 -48.32 -56.69
C SER A 1003 -71.96 -49.66 -56.81
N VAL A 1004 -73.22 -49.76 -56.36
CA VAL A 1004 -74.04 -50.99 -56.37
C VAL A 1004 -74.97 -51.10 -57.60
N ARG A 1005 -75.10 -50.07 -58.43
CA ARG A 1005 -75.72 -50.16 -59.79
C ARG A 1005 -74.64 -49.98 -60.87
N ALA A 1006 -74.16 -51.12 -61.36
CA ALA A 1006 -73.31 -51.40 -62.53
C ALA A 1006 -72.54 -50.24 -63.22
N SER A 1007 -71.23 -50.44 -63.34
CA SER A 1007 -70.37 -50.00 -64.47
C SER A 1007 -70.56 -48.56 -64.93
N ALA A 1008 -70.38 -47.60 -64.02
CA ALA A 1008 -70.15 -46.21 -64.39
C ALA A 1008 -69.51 -45.44 -63.22
N GLY A 1009 -68.32 -45.86 -62.78
CA GLY A 1009 -67.46 -45.04 -61.90
C GLY A 1009 -67.07 -43.67 -62.48
N LYS A 1010 -67.53 -43.34 -63.70
CA LYS A 1010 -67.40 -42.03 -64.35
C LYS A 1010 -68.68 -41.17 -64.36
N ARG A 1011 -69.82 -41.68 -63.88
CA ARG A 1011 -71.10 -40.92 -63.88
C ARG A 1011 -71.49 -40.30 -62.54
N ILE A 1012 -70.88 -40.70 -61.43
CA ILE A 1012 -71.11 -40.08 -60.11
C ILE A 1012 -70.27 -38.82 -59.96
N SER A 1013 -69.01 -38.87 -60.41
CA SER A 1013 -68.13 -37.71 -60.52
C SER A 1013 -68.70 -36.65 -61.45
N SER A 1014 -69.49 -37.00 -62.48
CA SER A 1014 -70.20 -36.01 -63.31
C SER A 1014 -71.52 -35.51 -62.73
N ALA A 1015 -72.23 -36.26 -61.89
CA ALA A 1015 -73.42 -35.76 -61.19
C ALA A 1015 -73.07 -34.85 -59.99
N LEU A 1016 -71.97 -35.16 -59.27
CA LEU A 1016 -71.39 -34.28 -58.27
C LEU A 1016 -70.68 -33.07 -58.90
N ALA A 1017 -69.94 -33.27 -60.00
CA ALA A 1017 -69.37 -32.16 -60.73
C ALA A 1017 -70.47 -31.24 -61.29
N CYS A 1018 -71.54 -31.74 -61.93
CA CYS A 1018 -72.57 -30.88 -62.53
C CYS A 1018 -73.43 -30.07 -61.54
N ARG A 1019 -73.24 -30.17 -60.22
CA ARG A 1019 -73.83 -29.23 -59.24
C ARG A 1019 -72.80 -28.38 -58.49
N VAL A 1020 -71.51 -28.68 -58.61
CA VAL A 1020 -70.40 -27.94 -57.97
C VAL A 1020 -69.47 -27.29 -59.02
N THR A 1021 -69.72 -27.49 -60.31
CA THR A 1021 -68.96 -26.86 -61.41
C THR A 1021 -69.47 -25.46 -61.72
N SER A 1022 -69.00 -24.49 -60.93
CA SER A 1022 -68.80 -23.10 -61.39
C SER A 1022 -67.49 -22.49 -60.88
N LEU A 1023 -66.46 -23.30 -60.59
CA LEU A 1023 -65.10 -22.81 -60.36
C LEU A 1023 -64.11 -23.30 -61.43
N PRO A 1024 -63.56 -22.40 -62.28
CA PRO A 1024 -62.70 -22.77 -63.40
C PRO A 1024 -61.24 -22.91 -62.97
N ARG A 1025 -60.81 -24.08 -62.48
CA ARG A 1025 -59.40 -24.53 -62.52
C ARG A 1025 -59.17 -26.01 -62.19
N ILE A 1026 -59.76 -26.92 -62.96
CA ILE A 1026 -59.07 -28.15 -63.36
C ILE A 1026 -59.22 -28.28 -64.88
N ALA A 1027 -58.42 -27.51 -65.60
CA ALA A 1027 -58.25 -27.66 -67.05
C ALA A 1027 -56.80 -27.98 -67.44
N ALA A 1028 -55.89 -28.18 -66.47
CA ALA A 1028 -54.48 -28.50 -66.75
C ALA A 1028 -54.07 -29.94 -66.42
N ALA A 1029 -54.92 -30.74 -65.76
CA ALA A 1029 -54.61 -32.14 -65.44
C ALA A 1029 -55.25 -33.17 -66.39
N SER A 1030 -55.94 -32.74 -67.45
CA SER A 1030 -56.54 -33.64 -68.46
C SER A 1030 -55.79 -33.66 -69.80
N ALA A 1031 -54.59 -33.05 -69.90
CA ALA A 1031 -53.83 -32.97 -71.15
C ALA A 1031 -52.60 -33.89 -71.24
N SER A 1032 -52.31 -34.72 -70.24
CA SER A 1032 -51.18 -35.68 -70.26
C SER A 1032 -51.58 -37.16 -70.22
N TRP A 1033 -52.86 -37.49 -70.41
CA TRP A 1033 -53.27 -38.85 -70.75
C TRP A 1033 -53.53 -38.91 -72.25
N THR A 1034 -52.47 -38.90 -73.04
CA THR A 1034 -52.52 -39.36 -74.43
C THR A 1034 -52.49 -40.90 -74.46
N PRO A 1035 -53.32 -41.55 -75.28
CA PRO A 1035 -53.10 -42.94 -75.64
C PRO A 1035 -51.81 -43.00 -76.48
N ARG A 1036 -50.93 -43.96 -76.22
CA ARG A 1036 -49.92 -44.32 -77.24
C ARG A 1036 -50.63 -45.16 -78.30
N SER A 1037 -50.58 -44.66 -79.54
CA SER A 1037 -51.24 -45.13 -80.77
C SER A 1037 -52.76 -45.05 -80.80
#